data_AF-A0A7S7NRZ9-F1
#
_entry.id   AF-A0A7S7NRZ9-F1
#
_cell.length_a   1.000
_cell.length_b   1.000
_cell.length_c   1.000
_cell.angle_alpha   90.00
_cell.angle_beta   90.00
_cell.angle_gamma   90.00
#
_symmetry.space_group_name_H-M   'P 1'
#
loop_
_entity.id
_entity.type
_entity.pdbx_description
1 polymer ?
#
loop_
_entity_poly.entity_id
_entity_poly.type
_entity_poly.pdbx_seq_one_letter_code
_entity_poly.pdbx_strand_id
1 'polypeptide(L)'
;MQQEVFHFGPFSADAQLRTLARDGAPVAVTPKVFDALLIFLKSGNQVVTREELCAQLWPGQVVTDANVNQHISMLRKALGDGGSGERYLVTLPGRGYQWVVPVSLPHSHETVNVAWRLAALAAGVMLMLGALAYWSQRRSTAQIEFGQRHSLTRLPGSEYQPALTRDGAKVAFIWDQDGANNPAVYVRGPEDDEPRKVSEGHYEHSSPAWSPDGRHLAYIRYEASSLRVVVTPERGGAEREIVQLYRSRYGLNCRHLDWSPDGTKLVVDDKESSSQAFGLFLVDIATGSRTRLTRPPDAIIGDVDPRFSPDGQRVSFVRMADRFRQELWITDLSGGNVKQLTSADRTISGHDWSPDGRRLYFGSNRRREFEVWSANVDTGAVQGTNLSSANPMQLSVGRSGERMVYSDLQQDLNIWKLDLEAARRGTNGWSRVISSTGEEILPFVSPDGKRLCYRSDRSGEGQLWVSGVDGGRAMQITRGAIHPVACRWSPDSSKVVFNDALTQRLYVVDAEGGSPQILGGPEVVGGHPMFDAEGRNLLYNAQGSIWRVPVGSMTGTRIVAADGVHQKVLAPDGRSLYFTRARTGTTIWRYDLVTRATTQILDGLLAGYWGAWTPGRDGIYLLAESSQPTGGAAVVFHPLNGGPNKEISRFPGQLPPIGTSSWSLSPDERYLYCVRVDVSHSDLTQVEGVR
;
A
#
# COMPACT_ATOMS: atom_id res chain seq x y z
N MET A 1 -52.25 -42.77 -15.70
CA MET A 1 -53.26 -43.10 -16.71
C MET A 1 -53.65 -41.80 -17.40
N GLN A 2 -53.32 -41.63 -18.68
CA GLN A 2 -53.66 -40.43 -19.46
C GLN A 2 -55.13 -40.50 -19.91
N GLN A 3 -55.87 -39.40 -19.82
CA GLN A 3 -57.26 -39.29 -20.29
C GLN A 3 -57.30 -39.30 -21.83
N GLU A 4 -57.97 -40.29 -22.44
CA GLU A 4 -58.26 -40.32 -23.88
C GLU A 4 -59.51 -39.46 -24.17
N VAL A 5 -59.34 -38.15 -24.36
CA VAL A 5 -60.42 -37.25 -24.81
C VAL A 5 -60.24 -36.99 -26.31
N PHE A 6 -61.24 -37.30 -27.12
CA PHE A 6 -61.24 -37.07 -28.57
C PHE A 6 -61.99 -35.78 -28.90
N HIS A 7 -61.42 -34.91 -29.74
CA HIS A 7 -62.08 -33.70 -30.22
C HIS A 7 -62.32 -33.78 -31.73
N PHE A 8 -63.55 -33.45 -32.17
CA PHE A 8 -63.92 -33.45 -33.58
C PHE A 8 -65.10 -32.50 -33.82
N GLY A 9 -64.99 -31.60 -34.80
CA GLY A 9 -66.00 -30.55 -35.00
C GLY A 9 -66.28 -29.78 -33.70
N PRO A 10 -67.55 -29.51 -33.34
CA PRO A 10 -67.92 -28.90 -32.06
C PRO A 10 -67.95 -29.90 -30.89
N PHE A 11 -67.59 -31.18 -31.10
CA PHE A 11 -67.74 -32.22 -30.09
C PHE A 11 -66.45 -32.59 -29.37
N SER A 12 -66.58 -32.96 -28.10
CA SER A 12 -65.56 -33.66 -27.31
C SER A 12 -66.12 -34.96 -26.72
N ALA A 13 -65.40 -36.06 -26.87
CA ALA A 13 -65.76 -37.37 -26.34
C ALA A 13 -64.68 -37.89 -25.39
N ASP A 14 -64.98 -38.03 -24.10
CA ASP A 14 -64.07 -38.59 -23.11
C ASP A 14 -64.28 -40.11 -23.01
N ALA A 15 -63.29 -40.89 -23.43
CA ALA A 15 -63.40 -42.35 -23.44
C ALA A 15 -63.40 -42.97 -22.04
N GLN A 16 -62.78 -42.32 -21.04
CA GLN A 16 -62.73 -42.81 -19.67
C GLN A 16 -64.03 -42.49 -18.92
N LEU A 17 -64.51 -41.25 -19.04
CA LEU A 17 -65.75 -40.82 -18.41
C LEU A 17 -67.00 -41.24 -19.18
N ARG A 18 -66.83 -41.70 -20.43
CA ARG A 18 -67.89 -42.12 -21.36
C ARG A 18 -68.94 -41.05 -21.60
N THR A 19 -68.48 -39.81 -21.76
CA THR A 19 -69.33 -38.63 -22.00
C THR A 19 -69.05 -38.04 -23.36
N LEU A 20 -70.13 -37.56 -24.00
CA LEU A 20 -70.07 -36.77 -25.24
C LEU A 20 -70.59 -35.37 -24.92
N ALA A 21 -69.89 -34.33 -25.35
CA ALA A 21 -70.33 -32.95 -25.23
C ALA A 21 -70.21 -32.22 -26.58
N ARG A 22 -71.09 -31.24 -26.82
CA ARG A 22 -71.06 -30.31 -27.96
C ARG A 22 -70.89 -28.90 -27.43
N ASP A 23 -69.83 -28.20 -27.84
CA ASP A 23 -69.49 -26.85 -27.36
C ASP A 23 -69.50 -26.74 -25.82
N GLY A 24 -69.07 -27.82 -25.14
CA GLY A 24 -69.04 -27.92 -23.68
C GLY A 24 -70.35 -28.37 -23.00
N ALA A 25 -71.47 -28.50 -23.73
CA ALA A 25 -72.74 -28.98 -23.19
C ALA A 25 -72.92 -30.51 -23.40
N PRO A 26 -73.39 -31.29 -22.41
CA PRO A 26 -73.49 -32.75 -22.52
C PRO A 26 -74.56 -33.19 -23.52
N VAL A 27 -74.22 -34.17 -24.37
CA VAL A 27 -75.10 -34.80 -25.35
C VAL A 27 -75.42 -36.22 -24.89
N ALA A 28 -76.69 -36.50 -24.65
CA ALA A 28 -77.13 -37.81 -24.18
C ALA A 28 -77.01 -38.86 -25.28
N VAL A 29 -76.20 -39.89 -25.02
CA VAL A 29 -76.05 -41.07 -25.88
C VAL A 29 -76.09 -42.33 -25.04
N THR A 30 -76.67 -43.41 -25.58
CA THR A 30 -76.67 -44.68 -24.87
C THR A 30 -75.27 -45.28 -24.85
N PRO A 31 -74.93 -46.12 -23.85
CA PRO A 31 -73.57 -46.66 -23.72
C PRO A 31 -73.07 -47.35 -25.00
N LYS A 32 -73.95 -48.11 -25.66
CA LYS A 32 -73.61 -48.87 -26.86
C LYS A 32 -73.43 -48.01 -28.12
N VAL A 33 -74.15 -46.89 -28.19
CA VAL A 33 -73.95 -45.88 -29.25
C VAL A 33 -72.66 -45.11 -29.01
N PHE A 34 -72.29 -44.86 -27.76
CA PHE A 34 -70.99 -44.28 -27.42
C PHE A 34 -69.82 -45.21 -27.75
N ASP A 35 -69.96 -46.52 -27.51
CA ASP A 35 -68.95 -47.50 -27.95
C ASP A 35 -68.77 -47.49 -29.47
N ALA A 36 -69.87 -47.35 -30.22
CA ALA A 36 -69.82 -47.25 -31.68
C ALA A 36 -69.07 -46.00 -32.12
N LEU A 37 -69.32 -44.86 -31.45
CA LEU A 37 -68.59 -43.63 -31.68
C LEU A 37 -67.08 -43.82 -31.43
N LEU A 38 -66.69 -44.42 -30.31
CA LEU A 38 -65.26 -44.65 -30.00
C LEU A 38 -64.56 -45.52 -31.04
N ILE A 39 -65.23 -46.55 -31.59
CA ILE A 39 -64.67 -47.37 -32.67
C ILE A 39 -64.36 -46.49 -33.89
N PHE A 40 -65.29 -45.62 -34.30
CA PHE A 40 -65.09 -44.74 -35.44
C PHE A 40 -64.03 -43.65 -35.19
N LEU A 41 -63.97 -43.09 -33.98
CA LEU A 41 -62.95 -42.10 -33.63
C LEU A 41 -61.54 -42.71 -33.62
N LYS A 42 -61.41 -43.97 -33.17
CA LYS A 42 -60.13 -44.70 -33.18
C LYS A 42 -59.73 -45.19 -34.56
N SER A 43 -60.68 -45.59 -35.41
CA SER A 43 -60.41 -45.96 -36.80
C SER A 43 -60.08 -44.76 -37.68
N GLY A 44 -60.51 -43.56 -37.29
CA GLY A 44 -60.34 -42.33 -38.07
C GLY A 44 -60.89 -42.50 -39.49
N ASN A 45 -60.16 -41.99 -40.49
CA ASN A 45 -60.58 -42.03 -41.90
C ASN A 45 -60.50 -43.42 -42.58
N GLN A 46 -60.39 -44.50 -41.82
CA GLN A 46 -60.45 -45.86 -42.36
C GLN A 46 -61.90 -46.36 -42.44
N VAL A 47 -62.18 -47.22 -43.42
CA VAL A 47 -63.50 -47.85 -43.57
C VAL A 47 -63.61 -48.99 -42.55
N VAL A 48 -64.59 -48.90 -41.66
CA VAL A 48 -64.95 -49.99 -40.74
C VAL A 48 -66.05 -50.81 -41.39
N THR A 49 -65.76 -52.08 -41.66
CA THR A 49 -66.74 -53.01 -42.25
C THR A 49 -67.84 -53.35 -41.26
N ARG A 50 -68.96 -53.90 -41.76
CA ARG A 50 -70.09 -54.27 -40.90
C ARG A 50 -69.72 -55.43 -39.97
N GLU A 51 -68.95 -56.40 -40.47
CA GLU A 51 -68.46 -57.52 -39.68
C GLU A 51 -67.55 -57.05 -38.54
N GLU A 52 -66.63 -56.11 -38.81
CA GLU A 52 -65.74 -55.55 -37.79
C GLU A 52 -66.51 -54.75 -36.74
N LEU A 53 -67.48 -53.92 -37.16
CA LEU A 53 -68.30 -53.16 -36.23
C LEU A 53 -69.14 -54.09 -35.34
N CYS A 54 -69.70 -55.17 -35.92
CA CYS A 54 -70.43 -56.19 -35.17
C CYS A 54 -69.54 -56.91 -34.16
N ALA A 55 -68.35 -57.36 -34.59
CA ALA A 55 -67.41 -58.09 -33.75
C ALA A 55 -66.93 -57.25 -32.56
N GLN A 56 -66.75 -55.94 -32.74
CA GLN A 56 -66.29 -55.03 -31.68
C GLN A 56 -67.42 -54.58 -30.74
N LEU A 57 -68.63 -54.32 -31.25
CA LEU A 57 -69.76 -53.86 -30.41
C LEU A 57 -70.53 -54.98 -29.72
N TRP A 58 -70.56 -56.17 -30.33
CA TRP A 58 -71.30 -57.33 -29.84
C TRP A 58 -70.44 -58.60 -29.94
N PRO A 59 -69.30 -58.67 -29.23
CA PRO A 59 -68.42 -59.84 -29.29
C PRO A 59 -69.17 -61.12 -28.87
N GLY A 60 -69.17 -62.11 -29.76
CA GLY A 60 -69.79 -63.42 -29.51
C GLY A 60 -71.32 -63.47 -29.63
N GLN A 61 -71.98 -62.42 -30.16
CA GLN A 61 -73.42 -62.42 -30.39
C GLN A 61 -73.77 -62.33 -31.89
N VAL A 62 -74.79 -63.07 -32.34
CA VAL A 62 -75.30 -62.95 -33.71
C VAL A 62 -76.30 -61.79 -33.77
N VAL A 63 -75.94 -60.72 -34.47
CA VAL A 63 -76.71 -59.48 -34.58
C VAL A 63 -77.20 -59.30 -36.01
N THR A 64 -78.44 -58.87 -36.19
CA THR A 64 -79.02 -58.62 -37.51
C THR A 64 -78.65 -57.23 -38.04
N ASP A 65 -78.68 -57.05 -39.37
CA ASP A 65 -78.37 -55.77 -40.02
C ASP A 65 -79.26 -54.61 -39.54
N ALA A 66 -80.49 -54.91 -39.11
CA ALA A 66 -81.40 -53.93 -38.55
C ALA A 66 -80.84 -53.27 -37.29
N ASN A 67 -80.18 -54.04 -36.42
CA ASN A 67 -79.60 -53.54 -35.17
C ASN A 67 -78.39 -52.64 -35.44
N VAL A 68 -77.52 -52.99 -36.40
CA VAL A 68 -76.38 -52.14 -36.79
C VAL A 68 -76.90 -50.82 -37.34
N ASN A 69 -77.86 -50.86 -38.26
CA ASN A 69 -78.44 -49.65 -38.84
C ASN A 69 -79.14 -48.77 -37.79
N GLN A 70 -79.80 -49.36 -36.80
CA GLN A 70 -80.41 -48.62 -35.70
C GLN A 70 -79.36 -47.86 -34.88
N HIS A 71 -78.24 -48.49 -34.51
CA HIS A 71 -77.20 -47.85 -33.70
C HIS A 71 -76.46 -46.76 -34.50
N ILE A 72 -76.23 -46.98 -35.79
CA ILE A 72 -75.67 -45.96 -36.69
C ILE A 72 -76.63 -44.78 -36.85
N SER A 73 -77.94 -45.03 -36.95
CA SER A 73 -78.95 -43.97 -37.02
C SER A 73 -79.02 -43.16 -35.73
N MET A 74 -78.98 -43.82 -34.57
CA MET A 74 -78.93 -43.14 -33.26
C MET A 74 -77.66 -42.31 -33.10
N LEU A 75 -76.52 -42.83 -33.55
CA LEU A 75 -75.25 -42.09 -33.52
C LEU A 75 -75.33 -40.83 -34.38
N ARG A 76 -75.79 -40.96 -35.63
CA ARG A 76 -75.97 -39.82 -36.54
C ARG A 76 -76.90 -38.76 -35.95
N LYS A 77 -78.01 -39.19 -35.35
CA LYS A 77 -78.96 -38.29 -34.70
C LYS A 77 -78.33 -37.53 -33.53
N ALA A 78 -77.52 -38.21 -32.70
CA ALA A 78 -76.82 -37.58 -31.59
C ALA A 78 -75.79 -36.52 -32.06
N LEU A 79 -75.14 -36.76 -33.20
CA LEU A 79 -74.17 -35.84 -33.79
C LEU A 79 -74.81 -34.73 -34.64
N GLY A 80 -76.11 -34.80 -34.92
CA GLY A 80 -76.77 -33.91 -35.89
C GLY A 80 -76.34 -34.15 -37.34
N ASP A 81 -75.76 -35.32 -37.62
CA ASP A 81 -75.20 -35.71 -38.91
C ASP A 81 -76.29 -35.74 -40.00
N GLY A 82 -76.11 -34.93 -41.05
CA GLY A 82 -77.02 -34.79 -42.19
C GLY A 82 -78.16 -33.77 -42.03
N GLY A 83 -78.35 -33.16 -40.84
CA GLY A 83 -79.43 -32.19 -40.59
C GLY A 83 -79.12 -30.74 -40.96
N SER A 84 -77.84 -30.34 -40.95
CA SER A 84 -77.36 -28.97 -41.24
C SER A 84 -76.26 -28.94 -42.32
N GLY A 85 -76.13 -30.01 -43.12
CA GLY A 85 -75.09 -30.17 -44.14
C GLY A 85 -73.77 -30.79 -43.63
N GLU A 86 -73.57 -30.88 -42.32
CA GLU A 86 -72.41 -31.56 -41.71
C GLU A 86 -72.56 -33.08 -41.80
N ARG A 87 -71.51 -33.78 -42.27
CA ARG A 87 -71.47 -35.24 -42.27
C ARG A 87 -70.24 -35.74 -41.52
N TYR A 88 -70.46 -36.54 -40.48
CA TYR A 88 -69.40 -37.12 -39.65
C TYR A 88 -69.13 -38.59 -40.02
N LEU A 89 -70.19 -39.32 -40.39
CA LEU A 89 -70.13 -40.73 -40.74
C LEU A 89 -70.80 -41.02 -42.09
N VAL A 90 -70.02 -41.45 -43.07
CA VAL A 90 -70.48 -41.79 -44.42
C VAL A 90 -70.68 -43.30 -44.56
N THR A 91 -71.80 -43.72 -45.16
CA THR A 91 -72.03 -45.13 -45.53
C THR A 91 -71.52 -45.38 -46.95
N LEU A 92 -70.63 -46.36 -47.08
CA LEU A 92 -70.14 -46.84 -48.36
C LEU A 92 -70.89 -48.13 -48.73
N PRO A 93 -71.76 -48.11 -49.75
CA PRO A 93 -72.56 -49.27 -50.14
C PRO A 93 -71.68 -50.51 -50.37
N GLY A 94 -72.03 -51.63 -49.72
CA GLY A 94 -71.30 -52.88 -49.83
C GLY A 94 -69.94 -52.95 -49.13
N ARG A 95 -69.46 -51.86 -48.48
CA ARG A 95 -68.12 -51.82 -47.85
C ARG A 95 -68.13 -51.50 -46.36
N GLY A 96 -69.09 -50.70 -45.87
CA GLY A 96 -69.17 -50.36 -44.44
C GLY A 96 -69.38 -48.88 -44.19
N TYR A 97 -68.81 -48.37 -43.10
CA TYR A 97 -68.94 -46.97 -42.66
C TYR A 97 -67.57 -46.34 -42.46
N GLN A 98 -67.44 -45.06 -42.80
CA GLN A 98 -66.19 -44.32 -42.69
C GLN A 98 -66.43 -43.00 -41.96
N TRP A 99 -65.54 -42.70 -41.02
CA TRP A 99 -65.52 -41.42 -40.34
C TRP A 99 -64.77 -40.39 -41.20
N VAL A 100 -65.37 -39.23 -41.45
CA VAL A 100 -64.86 -38.28 -42.46
C VAL A 100 -64.40 -36.93 -41.91
N VAL A 101 -64.49 -36.73 -40.60
CA VAL A 101 -64.06 -35.49 -39.93
C VAL A 101 -62.73 -35.72 -39.20
N PRO A 102 -61.76 -34.78 -39.26
CA PRO A 102 -60.52 -34.90 -38.52
C PRO A 102 -60.77 -35.04 -37.01
N VAL A 103 -60.16 -36.05 -36.40
CA VAL A 103 -60.20 -36.27 -34.94
C VAL A 103 -58.85 -35.86 -34.36
N SER A 104 -58.84 -34.92 -33.43
CA SER A 104 -57.65 -34.57 -32.66
C SER A 104 -57.68 -35.24 -31.30
N LEU A 105 -56.61 -35.97 -30.99
CA LEU A 105 -56.25 -36.32 -29.63
C LEU A 105 -55.45 -35.15 -29.04
N PRO A 106 -55.65 -34.75 -27.77
CA PRO A 106 -54.77 -33.80 -27.13
C PRO A 106 -53.37 -34.39 -27.16
N HIS A 107 -52.51 -33.79 -27.99
CA HIS A 107 -51.10 -34.07 -27.96
C HIS A 107 -50.63 -33.85 -26.53
N SER A 108 -49.81 -34.79 -26.05
CA SER A 108 -48.90 -34.57 -24.94
C SER A 108 -48.38 -33.15 -25.03
N HIS A 109 -48.71 -32.32 -24.05
CA HIS A 109 -47.87 -31.17 -23.76
C HIS A 109 -46.51 -31.76 -23.41
N GLU A 110 -45.64 -31.91 -24.41
CA GLU A 110 -44.23 -31.66 -24.19
C GLU A 110 -44.18 -30.25 -23.64
N THR A 111 -44.13 -30.14 -22.32
CA THR A 111 -43.46 -29.02 -21.70
C THR A 111 -42.05 -29.04 -22.26
N VAL A 112 -41.83 -28.36 -23.39
CA VAL A 112 -40.53 -27.78 -23.67
C VAL A 112 -40.31 -26.89 -22.46
N ASN A 113 -39.63 -27.46 -21.47
CA ASN A 113 -39.52 -26.95 -20.13
C ASN A 113 -38.81 -25.60 -20.30
N VAL A 114 -39.58 -24.52 -20.40
CA VAL A 114 -39.03 -23.17 -20.42
C VAL A 114 -38.20 -23.00 -19.16
N ALA A 115 -38.56 -23.68 -18.07
CA ALA A 115 -37.73 -23.87 -16.89
C ALA A 115 -36.38 -24.57 -17.18
N TRP A 116 -36.28 -25.66 -17.97
CA TRP A 116 -34.98 -26.26 -18.32
C TRP A 116 -34.19 -25.37 -19.29
N ARG A 117 -34.83 -24.71 -20.25
CA ARG A 117 -34.13 -23.80 -21.19
C ARG A 117 -33.65 -22.54 -20.49
N LEU A 118 -34.47 -21.95 -19.61
CA LEU A 118 -34.06 -20.83 -18.75
C LEU A 118 -33.04 -21.29 -17.70
N ALA A 119 -33.14 -22.51 -17.16
CA ALA A 119 -32.12 -23.05 -16.26
C ALA A 119 -30.82 -23.37 -17.00
N ALA A 120 -30.86 -23.84 -18.24
CA ALA A 120 -29.69 -24.07 -19.08
C ALA A 120 -29.09 -22.75 -19.57
N LEU A 121 -29.91 -21.74 -19.85
CA LEU A 121 -29.45 -20.39 -20.16
C LEU A 121 -28.85 -19.72 -18.92
N ALA A 122 -29.47 -19.88 -17.75
CA ALA A 122 -28.96 -19.38 -16.48
C ALA A 122 -27.69 -20.12 -16.05
N ALA A 123 -27.62 -21.45 -16.25
CA ALA A 123 -26.40 -22.24 -16.04
C ALA A 123 -25.33 -21.85 -17.05
N GLY A 124 -25.68 -21.59 -18.31
CA GLY A 124 -24.79 -21.08 -19.34
C GLY A 124 -24.24 -19.70 -18.98
N VAL A 125 -25.09 -18.78 -18.52
CA VAL A 125 -24.69 -17.45 -18.03
C VAL A 125 -23.88 -17.56 -16.75
N MET A 126 -24.21 -18.45 -15.81
CA MET A 126 -23.41 -18.70 -14.61
C MET A 126 -22.06 -19.33 -14.93
N LEU A 127 -21.98 -20.22 -15.92
CA LEU A 127 -20.73 -20.76 -16.43
C LEU A 127 -19.93 -19.70 -17.18
N MET A 128 -20.59 -18.80 -17.92
CA MET A 128 -19.94 -17.71 -18.63
C MET A 128 -19.43 -16.66 -17.64
N LEU A 129 -20.21 -16.29 -16.64
CA LEU A 129 -19.83 -15.39 -15.53
C LEU A 129 -18.79 -16.05 -14.64
N GLY A 130 -18.89 -17.35 -14.38
CA GLY A 130 -17.90 -18.15 -13.67
C GLY A 130 -16.60 -18.25 -14.45
N ALA A 131 -16.66 -18.43 -15.77
CA ALA A 131 -15.52 -18.41 -16.65
C ALA A 131 -14.95 -17.00 -16.79
N LEU A 132 -15.77 -15.94 -16.81
CA LEU A 132 -15.33 -14.54 -16.81
C LEU A 132 -14.70 -14.17 -15.47
N ALA A 133 -15.27 -14.62 -14.36
CA ALA A 133 -14.73 -14.43 -13.01
C ALA A 133 -13.45 -15.24 -12.81
N TYR A 134 -13.39 -16.46 -13.35
CA TYR A 134 -12.19 -17.28 -13.37
C TYR A 134 -11.11 -16.70 -14.29
N TRP A 135 -11.47 -16.18 -15.46
CA TRP A 135 -10.55 -15.48 -16.36
C TRP A 135 -10.14 -14.11 -15.82
N SER A 136 -11.01 -13.39 -15.11
CA SER A 136 -10.67 -12.10 -14.49
C SER A 136 -9.81 -12.33 -13.25
N GLN A 137 -10.08 -13.37 -12.45
CA GLN A 137 -9.19 -13.82 -11.38
C GLN A 137 -7.85 -14.31 -11.94
N ARG A 138 -7.82 -15.13 -13.01
CA ARG A 138 -6.56 -15.56 -13.63
C ARG A 138 -5.79 -14.43 -14.30
N ARG A 139 -6.46 -13.45 -14.93
CA ARG A 139 -5.82 -12.22 -15.43
C ARG A 139 -5.31 -11.33 -14.30
N SER A 140 -5.87 -11.47 -13.09
CA SER A 140 -5.47 -10.76 -11.87
C SER A 140 -4.31 -11.45 -11.11
N THR A 141 -3.92 -12.68 -11.47
CA THR A 141 -2.94 -13.48 -10.70
C THR A 141 -1.70 -13.91 -11.47
N ALA A 142 -1.39 -13.32 -12.62
CA ALA A 142 -0.04 -13.43 -13.17
C ALA A 142 0.88 -12.56 -12.31
N GLN A 143 1.54 -13.19 -11.33
CA GLN A 143 2.58 -12.55 -10.53
C GLN A 143 3.69 -12.11 -11.49
N ILE A 144 4.13 -10.86 -11.40
CA ILE A 144 5.27 -10.41 -12.21
C ILE A 144 6.49 -11.16 -11.72
N GLU A 145 7.14 -11.86 -12.64
CA GLU A 145 8.33 -12.64 -12.34
C GLU A 145 9.55 -11.89 -12.83
N PHE A 146 10.41 -11.55 -11.88
CA PHE A 146 11.78 -11.18 -12.14
C PHE A 146 12.61 -12.44 -12.29
N GLY A 147 13.37 -12.52 -13.38
CA GLY A 147 14.24 -13.64 -13.68
C GLY A 147 15.49 -13.71 -12.80
N GLN A 148 16.58 -14.17 -13.40
CA GLN A 148 17.79 -14.51 -12.65
C GLN A 148 18.46 -13.26 -12.05
N ARG A 149 18.96 -13.41 -10.83
CA ARG A 149 19.66 -12.37 -10.07
C ARG A 149 21.16 -12.64 -10.12
N HIS A 150 21.95 -11.63 -10.44
CA HIS A 150 23.40 -11.70 -10.43
C HIS A 150 23.96 -10.48 -9.73
N SER A 151 24.97 -10.70 -8.90
CA SER A 151 25.72 -9.60 -8.30
C SER A 151 26.42 -8.84 -9.41
N LEU A 152 26.14 -7.53 -9.48
CA LEU A 152 26.74 -6.64 -10.46
C LEU A 152 28.09 -6.17 -9.93
N THR A 153 28.14 -5.67 -8.70
CA THR A 153 29.34 -5.23 -7.98
C THR A 153 29.41 -5.89 -6.60
N ARG A 154 30.62 -5.91 -6.01
CA ARG A 154 30.93 -6.32 -4.63
C ARG A 154 32.12 -5.52 -4.13
N LEU A 155 31.88 -4.26 -3.82
CA LEU A 155 32.95 -3.35 -3.42
C LEU A 155 32.95 -3.14 -1.90
N PRO A 156 34.12 -2.88 -1.28
CA PRO A 156 34.17 -2.53 0.13
C PRO A 156 33.43 -1.21 0.40
N GLY A 157 32.76 -1.11 1.54
CA GLY A 157 31.84 -0.02 1.86
C GLY A 157 30.41 -0.24 1.34
N SER A 158 29.69 0.84 1.07
CA SER A 158 28.27 0.82 0.69
C SER A 158 28.03 1.35 -0.73
N GLU A 159 27.34 0.57 -1.56
CA GLU A 159 26.88 0.94 -2.91
C GLU A 159 25.35 1.15 -2.92
N TYR A 160 24.89 2.31 -3.40
CA TYR A 160 23.46 2.68 -3.37
C TYR A 160 23.05 3.69 -4.45
N GLN A 161 21.76 3.98 -4.54
CA GLN A 161 21.14 4.87 -5.53
C GLN A 161 21.53 4.55 -6.99
N PRO A 162 21.34 3.29 -7.45
CA PRO A 162 21.63 2.94 -8.84
C PRO A 162 20.74 3.73 -9.81
N ALA A 163 21.31 4.06 -10.97
CA ALA A 163 20.65 4.70 -12.10
C ALA A 163 21.14 4.06 -13.40
N LEU A 164 20.26 3.34 -14.09
CA LEU A 164 20.55 2.73 -15.38
C LEU A 164 20.41 3.76 -16.52
N THR A 165 21.25 3.62 -17.55
CA THR A 165 21.00 4.28 -18.83
C THR A 165 19.72 3.75 -19.47
N ARG A 166 19.16 4.53 -20.41
CA ARG A 166 17.91 4.18 -21.08
C ARG A 166 17.95 2.81 -21.77
N ASP A 167 19.08 2.49 -22.39
CA ASP A 167 19.36 1.20 -23.04
C ASP A 167 19.68 0.07 -22.03
N GLY A 168 19.87 0.40 -20.75
CA GLY A 168 20.24 -0.53 -19.70
C GLY A 168 21.69 -0.99 -19.77
N ALA A 169 22.56 -0.42 -20.61
CA ALA A 169 23.93 -0.89 -20.78
C ALA A 169 24.84 -0.49 -19.61
N LYS A 170 24.72 0.75 -19.11
CA LYS A 170 25.57 1.32 -18.06
C LYS A 170 24.77 1.59 -16.80
N VAL A 171 25.43 1.51 -15.66
CA VAL A 171 24.89 1.92 -14.36
C VAL A 171 25.75 3.04 -13.78
N ALA A 172 25.11 4.09 -13.29
CA ALA A 172 25.70 5.05 -12.37
C ALA A 172 25.19 4.75 -10.96
N PHE A 173 26.01 4.98 -9.94
CA PHE A 173 25.64 4.72 -8.56
C PHE A 173 26.51 5.54 -7.61
N ILE A 174 26.08 5.62 -6.35
CA ILE A 174 26.86 6.19 -5.27
C ILE A 174 27.64 5.08 -4.59
N TRP A 175 28.92 5.33 -4.36
CA TRP A 175 29.78 4.45 -3.58
C TRP A 175 30.44 5.25 -2.44
N ASP A 176 30.20 4.80 -1.21
CA ASP A 176 30.88 5.28 0.00
C ASP A 176 31.89 4.24 0.47
N GLN A 177 33.17 4.50 0.24
CA GLN A 177 34.28 3.61 0.57
C GLN A 177 34.57 3.67 2.08
N ASP A 178 34.37 2.54 2.76
CA ASP A 178 34.74 2.32 4.18
C ASP A 178 34.25 3.40 5.17
N GLY A 179 33.11 4.05 4.90
CA GLY A 179 32.55 5.09 5.77
C GLY A 179 33.44 6.34 5.87
N ALA A 180 34.24 6.61 4.84
CA ALA A 180 35.13 7.76 4.75
C ALA A 180 34.40 9.12 4.71
N ASN A 181 33.06 9.13 4.76
CA ASN A 181 32.20 10.33 4.74
C ASN A 181 32.43 11.19 3.49
N ASN A 182 32.65 10.57 2.33
CA ASN A 182 32.76 11.29 1.06
C ASN A 182 32.19 10.48 -0.11
N PRO A 183 30.89 10.11 -0.08
CA PRO A 183 30.25 9.36 -1.14
C PRO A 183 30.42 10.08 -2.49
N ALA A 184 30.75 9.31 -3.52
CA ALA A 184 31.01 9.83 -4.85
C ALA A 184 30.23 9.07 -5.93
N VAL A 185 30.12 9.71 -7.10
CA VAL A 185 29.42 9.12 -8.25
C VAL A 185 30.39 8.24 -9.03
N TYR A 186 30.02 6.97 -9.21
CA TYR A 186 30.73 6.01 -10.02
C TYR A 186 29.86 5.54 -11.19
N VAL A 187 30.52 5.13 -12.27
CA VAL A 187 29.88 4.51 -13.43
C VAL A 187 30.53 3.17 -13.70
N ARG A 188 29.71 2.19 -14.07
CA ARG A 188 30.16 0.91 -14.61
C ARG A 188 29.45 0.59 -15.92
N GLY A 189 30.23 0.43 -16.98
CA GLY A 189 29.80 -0.12 -18.26
C GLY A 189 29.98 -1.65 -18.35
N PRO A 190 29.54 -2.26 -19.45
CA PRO A 190 29.61 -3.71 -19.64
C PRO A 190 31.05 -4.24 -19.81
N GLU A 191 31.94 -3.44 -20.39
CA GLU A 191 33.36 -3.78 -20.63
C GLU A 191 34.27 -3.32 -19.48
N ASP A 192 33.73 -2.68 -18.45
CA ASP A 192 34.50 -2.14 -17.33
C ASP A 192 34.75 -3.26 -16.30
N ASP A 193 36.03 -3.60 -16.07
CA ASP A 193 36.45 -4.52 -15.01
C ASP A 193 36.12 -3.96 -13.61
N GLU A 194 36.34 -2.66 -13.42
CA GLU A 194 36.05 -1.92 -12.19
C GLU A 194 35.26 -0.63 -12.46
N PRO A 195 34.39 -0.19 -11.53
CA PRO A 195 33.71 1.09 -11.65
C PRO A 195 34.66 2.28 -11.62
N ARG A 196 34.38 3.27 -12.45
CA ARG A 196 35.18 4.50 -12.56
C ARG A 196 34.50 5.68 -11.86
N LYS A 197 35.24 6.43 -11.06
CA LYS A 197 34.75 7.67 -10.42
C LYS A 197 34.52 8.75 -11.49
N VAL A 198 33.39 9.45 -11.41
CA VAL A 198 33.00 10.51 -12.36
C VAL A 198 32.93 11.89 -11.71
N SER A 199 32.53 11.95 -10.45
CA SER A 199 32.43 13.23 -9.72
C SER A 199 33.80 13.76 -9.30
N GLU A 200 33.99 15.08 -9.35
CA GLU A 200 35.26 15.73 -8.98
C GLU A 200 35.22 16.33 -7.55
N GLY A 201 36.40 16.66 -7.02
CA GLY A 201 36.53 17.33 -5.73
C GLY A 201 36.33 16.45 -4.48
N HIS A 202 36.47 17.10 -3.32
CA HIS A 202 36.26 16.52 -1.98
C HIS A 202 34.89 16.92 -1.43
N TYR A 203 33.84 16.58 -2.18
CA TYR A 203 32.45 16.81 -1.81
C TYR A 203 31.71 15.47 -1.66
N GLU A 204 30.68 15.46 -0.81
CA GLU A 204 29.70 14.39 -0.80
C GLU A 204 28.76 14.55 -2.00
N HIS A 205 28.39 13.44 -2.63
CA HIS A 205 27.52 13.41 -3.80
C HIS A 205 26.35 12.44 -3.63
N SER A 206 25.22 12.74 -4.27
CA SER A 206 24.06 11.85 -4.30
C SER A 206 23.23 11.98 -5.58
N SER A 207 22.25 11.09 -5.73
CA SER A 207 21.17 11.18 -6.72
C SER A 207 21.65 11.27 -8.18
N PRO A 208 22.47 10.32 -8.66
CA PRO A 208 22.89 10.32 -10.06
C PRO A 208 21.69 10.04 -10.98
N ALA A 209 21.60 10.75 -12.10
CA ALA A 209 20.63 10.50 -13.17
C ALA A 209 21.25 10.76 -14.54
N TRP A 210 20.98 9.86 -15.48
CA TRP A 210 21.49 9.93 -16.84
C TRP A 210 20.71 10.92 -17.69
N SER A 211 21.41 11.65 -18.56
CA SER A 211 20.77 12.29 -19.70
C SER A 211 20.16 11.24 -20.63
N PRO A 212 19.10 11.58 -21.39
CA PRO A 212 18.41 10.59 -22.25
C PRO A 212 19.30 9.96 -23.32
N ASP A 213 20.36 10.66 -23.74
CA ASP A 213 21.36 10.20 -24.70
C ASP A 213 22.51 9.40 -24.06
N GLY A 214 22.54 9.27 -22.72
CA GLY A 214 23.55 8.56 -21.96
C GLY A 214 24.94 9.22 -21.98
N ARG A 215 25.06 10.48 -22.41
CA ARG A 215 26.36 11.17 -22.54
C ARG A 215 26.73 12.01 -21.32
N HIS A 216 25.77 12.32 -20.47
CA HIS A 216 25.94 13.16 -19.30
C HIS A 216 25.26 12.56 -18.07
N LEU A 217 25.73 12.96 -16.90
CA LEU A 217 25.15 12.63 -15.61
C LEU A 217 24.82 13.93 -14.87
N ALA A 218 23.60 14.01 -14.33
CA ALA A 218 23.26 14.98 -13.31
C ALA A 218 23.41 14.33 -11.94
N TYR A 219 23.88 15.07 -10.95
CA TYR A 219 23.91 14.63 -9.56
C TYR A 219 23.90 15.84 -8.61
N ILE A 220 23.61 15.58 -7.33
CA ILE A 220 23.65 16.58 -6.27
C ILE A 220 25.04 16.56 -5.64
N ARG A 221 25.66 17.74 -5.55
CA ARG A 221 26.90 18.00 -4.83
C ARG A 221 26.60 18.76 -3.54
N TYR A 222 27.15 18.27 -2.43
CA TYR A 222 26.93 18.85 -1.10
C TYR A 222 28.04 19.83 -0.74
N GLU A 223 27.67 21.08 -0.43
CA GLU A 223 28.59 22.14 -0.03
C GLU A 223 28.33 22.61 1.40
N ALA A 224 29.26 23.41 1.93
CA ALA A 224 29.24 23.87 3.32
C ALA A 224 28.02 24.72 3.70
N SER A 225 27.29 25.30 2.75
CA SER A 225 26.11 26.14 3.03
C SER A 225 24.92 25.90 2.09
N SER A 226 25.05 24.98 1.14
CA SER A 226 24.08 24.81 0.07
C SER A 226 24.27 23.49 -0.67
N LEU A 227 23.31 23.14 -1.54
CA LEU A 227 23.43 22.00 -2.45
C LEU A 227 23.41 22.51 -3.88
N ARG A 228 24.15 21.86 -4.78
CA ARG A 228 24.14 22.16 -6.22
C ARG A 228 23.70 20.95 -6.99
N VAL A 229 22.85 21.16 -8.00
CA VAL A 229 22.71 20.19 -9.08
C VAL A 229 23.78 20.52 -10.11
N VAL A 230 24.64 19.55 -10.40
CA VAL A 230 25.70 19.67 -11.39
C VAL A 230 25.51 18.63 -12.49
N VAL A 231 26.00 18.94 -13.69
CA VAL A 231 25.99 18.05 -14.85
C VAL A 231 27.41 17.87 -15.35
N THR A 232 27.79 16.61 -15.57
CA THR A 232 29.15 16.22 -15.97
C THR A 232 29.09 15.24 -17.14
N PRO A 233 30.07 15.24 -18.07
CA PRO A 233 30.18 14.22 -19.09
C PRO A 233 30.29 12.82 -18.49
N GLU A 234 29.81 11.80 -19.21
CA GLU A 234 29.74 10.45 -18.66
C GLU A 234 31.11 9.90 -18.22
N ARG A 235 32.21 10.36 -18.84
CA ARG A 235 33.59 9.96 -18.54
C ARG A 235 34.28 10.81 -17.47
N GLY A 236 33.56 11.73 -16.83
CA GLY A 236 34.12 12.74 -15.94
C GLY A 236 34.62 13.97 -16.70
N GLY A 237 35.18 14.92 -15.97
CA GLY A 237 35.67 16.20 -16.48
C GLY A 237 34.89 17.39 -15.91
N ALA A 238 34.98 18.53 -16.60
CA ALA A 238 34.43 19.79 -16.11
C ALA A 238 32.93 19.72 -15.79
N GLU A 239 32.59 20.03 -14.54
CA GLU A 239 31.21 20.09 -14.05
C GLU A 239 30.53 21.42 -14.46
N ARG A 240 29.26 21.34 -14.87
CA ARG A 240 28.40 22.50 -15.11
C ARG A 240 27.33 22.61 -14.03
N GLU A 241 27.36 23.68 -13.25
CA GLU A 241 26.30 23.95 -12.27
C GLU A 241 25.00 24.37 -12.96
N ILE A 242 23.88 23.77 -12.54
CA ILE A 242 22.55 24.04 -13.10
C ILE A 242 21.74 24.91 -12.15
N VAL A 243 21.67 24.53 -10.87
CA VAL A 243 20.84 25.23 -9.89
C VAL A 243 21.32 24.97 -8.45
N GLN A 244 21.13 25.98 -7.60
CA GLN A 244 21.29 25.87 -6.16
C GLN A 244 19.98 25.43 -5.50
N LEU A 245 20.05 24.39 -4.68
CA LEU A 245 18.95 23.85 -3.90
C LEU A 245 19.09 24.21 -2.41
N TYR A 246 17.98 24.10 -1.68
CA TYR A 246 17.98 24.24 -0.24
C TYR A 246 18.77 23.11 0.43
N ARG A 247 19.52 23.41 1.50
CA ARG A 247 20.54 22.49 2.06
C ARG A 247 19.99 21.25 2.77
N SER A 248 18.76 21.29 3.25
CA SER A 248 18.19 20.23 4.08
C SER A 248 17.81 19.03 3.21
N ARG A 249 18.58 17.93 3.24
CA ARG A 249 18.20 16.56 2.78
C ARG A 249 18.74 15.44 3.68
N TYR A 250 19.28 15.81 4.84
CA TYR A 250 19.93 14.88 5.76
C TYR A 250 18.99 13.76 6.22
N GLY A 251 19.43 12.50 6.09
CA GLY A 251 18.67 11.33 6.53
C GLY A 251 17.50 10.94 5.63
N LEU A 252 17.38 11.53 4.43
CA LEU A 252 16.50 11.05 3.35
C LEU A 252 17.31 10.20 2.38
N ASN A 253 17.18 8.88 2.48
CA ASN A 253 17.91 7.94 1.63
C ASN A 253 17.07 7.58 0.40
N CYS A 254 16.80 8.56 -0.45
CA CYS A 254 16.13 8.39 -1.74
C CYS A 254 16.84 9.21 -2.83
N ARG A 255 16.46 9.04 -4.10
CA ARG A 255 17.10 9.72 -5.22
C ARG A 255 16.35 11.02 -5.53
N HIS A 256 16.97 12.16 -5.28
CA HIS A 256 16.28 13.46 -5.21
C HIS A 256 16.04 14.16 -6.55
N LEU A 257 16.45 13.56 -7.67
CA LEU A 257 16.26 14.13 -8.99
C LEU A 257 16.06 13.05 -10.06
N ASP A 258 15.50 13.48 -11.20
CA ASP A 258 15.43 12.70 -12.43
C ASP A 258 15.48 13.60 -13.68
N TRP A 259 15.90 13.03 -14.81
CA TRP A 259 16.06 13.75 -16.07
C TRP A 259 14.86 13.55 -16.98
N SER A 260 14.35 14.63 -17.57
CA SER A 260 13.24 14.54 -18.52
C SER A 260 13.64 13.74 -19.78
N PRO A 261 12.74 12.94 -20.37
CA PRO A 261 13.07 12.12 -21.54
C PRO A 261 13.50 12.89 -22.78
N ASP A 262 13.14 14.17 -22.88
CA ASP A 262 13.53 15.08 -23.96
C ASP A 262 14.87 15.79 -23.71
N GLY A 263 15.45 15.63 -22.52
CA GLY A 263 16.76 16.16 -22.15
C GLY A 263 16.75 17.63 -21.71
N THR A 264 15.60 18.30 -21.66
CA THR A 264 15.53 19.76 -21.46
C THR A 264 15.33 20.18 -20.01
N LYS A 265 14.85 19.28 -19.14
CA LYS A 265 14.50 19.58 -17.75
C LYS A 265 14.99 18.51 -16.78
N LEU A 266 15.17 18.93 -15.53
CA LEU A 266 15.25 18.04 -14.38
C LEU A 266 14.01 18.22 -13.52
N VAL A 267 13.58 17.16 -12.84
CA VAL A 267 12.67 17.28 -11.70
C VAL A 267 13.49 17.06 -10.43
N VAL A 268 13.28 17.91 -9.43
CA VAL A 268 13.96 17.84 -8.13
C VAL A 268 12.94 17.99 -7.01
N ASP A 269 13.12 17.29 -5.90
CA ASP A 269 12.48 17.72 -4.64
C ASP A 269 13.30 18.86 -4.03
N ASP A 270 12.65 19.92 -3.53
CA ASP A 270 13.31 21.07 -2.89
C ASP A 270 12.33 21.83 -1.96
N LYS A 271 12.80 22.88 -1.28
CA LYS A 271 11.96 23.78 -0.47
C LYS A 271 12.58 25.18 -0.39
N GLU A 272 11.82 26.16 0.08
CA GLU A 272 12.31 27.55 0.17
C GLU A 272 12.76 27.93 1.59
N SER A 273 12.26 27.25 2.61
CA SER A 273 12.63 27.49 4.01
C SER A 273 12.68 26.21 4.83
N SER A 274 13.28 26.27 6.02
CA SER A 274 13.36 25.12 6.93
C SER A 274 11.98 24.65 7.35
N SER A 275 11.00 25.55 7.54
CA SER A 275 9.66 25.22 8.02
C SER A 275 8.71 24.62 6.98
N GLN A 276 9.03 24.70 5.69
CA GLN A 276 8.21 24.11 4.63
C GLN A 276 8.50 22.62 4.44
N ALA A 277 7.47 21.87 4.05
CA ALA A 277 7.63 20.53 3.50
C ALA A 277 8.34 20.58 2.14
N PHE A 278 9.03 19.50 1.76
CA PHE A 278 9.58 19.37 0.39
C PHE A 278 8.46 19.37 -0.62
N GLY A 279 8.60 20.13 -1.70
CA GLY A 279 7.78 20.03 -2.89
C GLY A 279 8.64 19.73 -4.11
N LEU A 280 8.01 19.35 -5.21
CA LEU A 280 8.72 19.09 -6.46
C LEU A 280 8.87 20.37 -7.26
N PHE A 281 9.97 20.49 -7.99
CA PHE A 281 10.29 21.60 -8.89
C PHE A 281 10.80 21.06 -10.23
N LEU A 282 10.36 21.68 -11.32
CA LEU A 282 10.96 21.53 -12.63
C LEU A 282 12.08 22.56 -12.78
N VAL A 283 13.27 22.09 -13.16
CA VAL A 283 14.45 22.90 -13.41
C VAL A 283 14.76 22.86 -14.90
N ASP A 284 14.83 24.02 -15.53
CA ASP A 284 15.27 24.12 -16.92
C ASP A 284 16.80 24.00 -17.02
N ILE A 285 17.29 23.08 -17.85
CA ILE A 285 18.72 22.72 -17.92
C ILE A 285 19.57 23.79 -18.62
N ALA A 286 18.96 24.60 -19.49
CA ALA A 286 19.66 25.66 -20.20
C ALA A 286 19.80 26.91 -19.34
N THR A 287 18.74 27.25 -18.58
CA THR A 287 18.65 28.52 -17.86
C THR A 287 18.82 28.41 -16.34
N GLY A 288 18.67 27.22 -15.76
CA GLY A 288 18.63 27.01 -14.31
C GLY A 288 17.32 27.47 -13.64
N SER A 289 16.34 27.95 -14.43
CA SER A 289 15.07 28.45 -13.92
C SER A 289 14.25 27.35 -13.27
N ARG A 290 13.65 27.66 -12.11
CA ARG A 290 12.85 26.73 -11.31
C ARG A 290 11.37 27.08 -11.34
N THR A 291 10.53 26.10 -11.63
CA THR A 291 9.07 26.20 -11.52
C THR A 291 8.56 25.16 -10.54
N ARG A 292 7.81 25.59 -9.52
CA ARG A 292 7.23 24.67 -8.52
C ARG A 292 6.14 23.82 -9.15
N LEU A 293 6.21 22.51 -8.92
CA LEU A 293 5.29 21.50 -9.44
C LEU A 293 4.28 21.04 -8.37
N THR A 294 4.70 20.81 -7.12
CA THR A 294 3.79 20.38 -6.04
C THR A 294 3.84 21.27 -4.80
N ARG A 295 2.74 21.23 -4.03
CA ARG A 295 2.56 21.93 -2.74
C ARG A 295 1.93 20.98 -1.72
N PRO A 296 2.71 20.11 -1.06
CA PRO A 296 2.17 19.25 -0.02
C PRO A 296 1.82 20.06 1.25
N PRO A 297 1.05 19.47 2.18
CA PRO A 297 0.77 20.09 3.47
C PRO A 297 2.04 20.36 4.29
N ASP A 298 2.07 21.43 5.08
CA ASP A 298 3.25 21.82 5.87
C ASP A 298 3.58 20.88 7.06
N ALA A 299 2.66 19.99 7.45
CA ALA A 299 2.80 19.12 8.62
C ALA A 299 3.47 17.76 8.33
N ILE A 300 3.99 17.57 7.11
CA ILE A 300 4.65 16.33 6.67
C ILE A 300 6.10 16.56 6.25
N ILE A 301 6.84 15.50 5.92
CA ILE A 301 8.20 15.65 5.37
C ILE A 301 8.11 16.29 3.97
N GLY A 302 7.23 15.77 3.10
CA GLY A 302 6.95 16.35 1.79
C GLY A 302 6.90 15.34 0.65
N ASP A 303 6.96 15.85 -0.57
CA ASP A 303 7.03 15.09 -1.83
C ASP A 303 8.50 14.93 -2.24
N VAL A 304 8.97 13.69 -2.38
CA VAL A 304 10.39 13.34 -2.64
C VAL A 304 10.51 12.18 -3.63
N ASP A 305 11.75 11.83 -4.02
CA ASP A 305 12.07 10.74 -4.95
C ASP A 305 11.38 10.87 -6.34
N PRO A 306 11.41 12.04 -7.00
CA PRO A 306 10.65 12.21 -8.24
C PRO A 306 11.22 11.37 -9.40
N ARG A 307 10.33 10.88 -10.29
CA ARG A 307 10.68 10.17 -11.54
C ARG A 307 9.80 10.62 -12.70
N PHE A 308 10.40 10.94 -13.84
CA PHE A 308 9.65 11.19 -15.07
C PHE A 308 9.11 9.88 -15.65
N SER A 309 7.86 9.92 -16.12
CA SER A 309 7.31 8.84 -16.92
C SER A 309 8.07 8.65 -18.24
N PRO A 310 8.01 7.46 -18.86
CA PRO A 310 8.77 7.22 -20.08
C PRO A 310 8.45 8.15 -21.25
N ASP A 311 7.20 8.58 -21.35
CA ASP A 311 6.68 9.55 -22.32
C ASP A 311 6.94 11.02 -21.95
N GLY A 312 7.44 11.28 -20.73
CA GLY A 312 7.72 12.63 -20.22
C GLY A 312 6.48 13.43 -19.84
N GLN A 313 5.28 12.85 -19.84
CA GLN A 313 4.04 13.60 -19.57
C GLN A 313 3.68 13.69 -18.08
N ARG A 314 4.24 12.80 -17.26
CA ARG A 314 3.90 12.66 -15.84
C ARG A 314 5.16 12.58 -14.99
N VAL A 315 5.01 12.91 -13.72
CA VAL A 315 6.01 12.69 -12.68
C VAL A 315 5.38 11.83 -11.59
N SER A 316 6.02 10.71 -11.25
CA SER A 316 5.74 9.98 -10.02
C SER A 316 6.63 10.46 -8.89
N PHE A 317 6.16 10.33 -7.67
CA PHE A 317 6.91 10.73 -6.47
C PHE A 317 6.39 9.99 -5.25
N VAL A 318 7.20 9.99 -4.18
CA VAL A 318 6.81 9.50 -2.87
C VAL A 318 6.38 10.68 -2.01
N ARG A 319 5.14 10.67 -1.51
CA ARG A 319 4.70 11.60 -0.47
C ARG A 319 4.96 10.98 0.89
N MET A 320 5.85 11.58 1.67
CA MET A 320 6.26 11.12 2.99
C MET A 320 5.53 11.92 4.08
N ALA A 321 4.55 11.29 4.73
CA ALA A 321 3.91 11.86 5.93
C ALA A 321 4.91 11.90 7.09
N ASP A 322 5.64 10.79 7.26
CA ASP A 322 6.78 10.60 8.14
C ASP A 322 7.64 9.41 7.64
N ARG A 323 8.65 8.97 8.42
CA ARG A 323 9.56 7.87 8.04
C ARG A 323 8.81 6.56 7.73
N PHE A 324 7.71 6.29 8.43
CA PHE A 324 7.03 4.98 8.37
C PHE A 324 5.81 4.99 7.45
N ARG A 325 5.22 6.17 7.20
CA ARG A 325 4.02 6.33 6.37
C ARG A 325 4.33 7.10 5.09
N GLN A 326 4.37 6.36 3.98
CA GLN A 326 4.76 6.86 2.68
C GLN A 326 3.86 6.27 1.60
N GLU A 327 3.57 7.03 0.56
CA GLU A 327 2.74 6.58 -0.55
C GLU A 327 3.26 7.06 -1.89
N LEU A 328 2.98 6.29 -2.95
CA LEU A 328 3.24 6.70 -4.33
C LEU A 328 2.12 7.61 -4.83
N TRP A 329 2.54 8.67 -5.50
CA TRP A 329 1.67 9.66 -6.13
C TRP A 329 2.16 9.96 -7.53
N ILE A 330 1.27 10.49 -8.36
CA ILE A 330 1.54 10.90 -9.74
C ILE A 330 0.90 12.26 -9.99
N THR A 331 1.55 13.10 -10.78
CA THR A 331 1.05 14.40 -11.26
C THR A 331 1.43 14.61 -12.72
N ASP A 332 0.71 15.47 -13.42
CA ASP A 332 1.14 15.97 -14.73
C ASP A 332 2.20 17.08 -14.58
N LEU A 333 2.85 17.48 -15.68
CA LEU A 333 3.89 18.52 -15.65
C LEU A 333 3.39 19.93 -15.32
N SER A 334 2.07 20.16 -15.30
CA SER A 334 1.50 21.43 -14.83
C SER A 334 1.37 21.49 -13.31
N GLY A 335 1.60 20.37 -12.62
CA GLY A 335 1.33 20.21 -11.18
C GLY A 335 -0.15 19.95 -10.90
N GLY A 336 -0.94 19.73 -11.96
CA GLY A 336 -2.33 19.35 -11.91
C GLY A 336 -2.51 17.85 -11.69
N ASN A 337 -3.77 17.44 -11.49
CA ASN A 337 -4.18 16.03 -11.46
C ASN A 337 -3.36 15.15 -10.49
N VAL A 338 -3.00 15.70 -9.33
CA VAL A 338 -2.25 14.98 -8.29
C VAL A 338 -3.08 13.81 -7.77
N LYS A 339 -2.65 12.58 -8.05
CA LYS A 339 -3.37 11.34 -7.74
C LYS A 339 -2.51 10.42 -6.87
N GLN A 340 -3.09 9.94 -5.78
CA GLN A 340 -2.51 8.88 -4.95
C GLN A 340 -2.66 7.52 -5.66
N LEU A 341 -1.58 6.74 -5.71
CA LEU A 341 -1.55 5.44 -6.37
C LEU A 341 -1.61 4.26 -5.39
N THR A 342 -1.06 4.42 -4.19
CA THR A 342 -1.02 3.38 -3.15
C THR A 342 -1.59 3.89 -1.83
N SER A 343 -2.08 2.99 -0.97
CA SER A 343 -2.63 3.33 0.36
C SER A 343 -2.39 2.19 1.37
N ALA A 344 -1.14 1.98 1.77
CA ALA A 344 -0.72 0.95 2.72
C ALA A 344 -0.22 1.50 4.07
N ASP A 345 0.09 2.79 4.17
CA ASP A 345 0.75 3.45 5.31
C ASP A 345 2.03 2.70 5.75
N ARG A 346 2.90 2.45 4.77
CA ARG A 346 4.15 1.67 4.94
C ARG A 346 5.31 2.36 4.24
N THR A 347 6.52 1.93 4.56
CA THR A 347 7.74 2.52 3.98
C THR A 347 7.85 2.14 2.50
N ILE A 348 8.33 3.09 1.70
CA ILE A 348 8.70 2.89 0.29
C ILE A 348 10.18 3.24 0.15
N SER A 349 11.01 2.27 -0.20
CA SER A 349 12.47 2.42 -0.22
C SER A 349 13.01 3.00 -1.54
N GLY A 350 12.20 3.03 -2.57
CA GLY A 350 12.50 3.58 -3.89
C GLY A 350 11.51 3.08 -4.93
N HIS A 351 11.43 3.78 -6.06
CA HIS A 351 10.57 3.37 -7.18
C HIS A 351 11.12 3.77 -8.54
N ASP A 352 10.62 3.11 -9.59
CA ASP A 352 10.91 3.46 -10.99
C ASP A 352 9.79 3.01 -11.93
N TRP A 353 9.73 3.58 -13.13
CA TRP A 353 8.72 3.27 -14.13
C TRP A 353 9.06 1.97 -14.87
N SER A 354 8.00 1.22 -15.17
CA SER A 354 8.07 0.23 -16.25
C SER A 354 8.35 0.91 -17.59
N PRO A 355 9.04 0.25 -18.53
CA PRO A 355 9.39 0.81 -19.85
C PRO A 355 8.20 1.36 -20.64
N ASP A 356 7.05 0.70 -20.55
CA ASP A 356 5.82 1.06 -21.25
C ASP A 356 5.04 2.19 -20.56
N GLY A 357 5.48 2.63 -19.37
CA GLY A 357 4.85 3.68 -18.60
C GLY A 357 3.51 3.29 -17.96
N ARG A 358 3.13 2.00 -17.97
CA ARG A 358 1.83 1.53 -17.44
C ARG A 358 1.87 1.16 -15.96
N ARG A 359 3.07 0.92 -15.43
CA ARG A 359 3.30 0.47 -14.06
C ARG A 359 4.46 1.21 -13.40
N LEU A 360 4.41 1.30 -12.07
CA LEU A 360 5.55 1.63 -11.21
C LEU A 360 6.01 0.39 -10.49
N TYR A 361 7.32 0.13 -10.48
CA TYR A 361 7.96 -0.84 -9.59
C TYR A 361 8.49 -0.12 -8.37
N PHE A 362 8.28 -0.67 -7.18
CA PHE A 362 8.71 -0.01 -5.95
C PHE A 362 8.99 -1.00 -4.82
N GLY A 363 10.00 -0.71 -4.00
CA GLY A 363 10.32 -1.50 -2.80
C GLY A 363 9.44 -1.06 -1.62
N SER A 364 8.83 -2.00 -0.88
CA SER A 364 7.99 -1.66 0.26
C SER A 364 7.89 -2.80 1.28
N ASN A 365 7.89 -2.44 2.57
CA ASN A 365 7.73 -3.36 3.70
C ASN A 365 6.26 -3.62 4.09
N ARG A 366 5.34 -3.51 3.13
CA ARG A 366 3.90 -3.64 3.40
C ARG A 366 3.43 -5.02 3.87
N ARG A 367 4.27 -6.03 3.68
CA ARG A 367 4.11 -7.39 4.21
C ARG A 367 5.20 -7.76 5.23
N ARG A 368 5.71 -6.76 5.96
CA ARG A 368 6.77 -6.83 7.00
C ARG A 368 8.18 -6.77 6.43
N GLU A 369 8.54 -7.70 5.55
CA GLU A 369 9.82 -7.67 4.83
C GLU A 369 9.74 -6.77 3.60
N PHE A 370 10.89 -6.27 3.12
CA PHE A 370 10.94 -5.49 1.89
C PHE A 370 10.75 -6.39 0.67
N GLU A 371 9.71 -6.12 -0.10
CA GLU A 371 9.45 -6.77 -1.38
C GLU A 371 9.37 -5.71 -2.48
N VAL A 372 9.68 -6.08 -3.71
CA VAL A 372 9.34 -5.27 -4.88
C VAL A 372 7.88 -5.53 -5.24
N TRP A 373 7.15 -4.46 -5.43
CA TRP A 373 5.74 -4.43 -5.81
C TRP A 373 5.58 -3.73 -7.14
N SER A 374 4.43 -3.97 -7.79
CA SER A 374 4.03 -3.25 -8.98
C SER A 374 2.67 -2.59 -8.77
N ALA A 375 2.57 -1.30 -9.10
CA ALA A 375 1.32 -0.56 -9.12
C ALA A 375 0.95 -0.17 -10.55
N ASN A 376 -0.26 -0.51 -10.99
CA ASN A 376 -0.81 -0.04 -12.26
C ASN A 376 -1.16 1.44 -12.15
N VAL A 377 -0.63 2.25 -13.07
CA VAL A 377 -0.72 3.72 -13.01
C VAL A 377 -2.17 4.23 -13.19
N ASP A 378 -2.96 3.56 -14.00
CA ASP A 378 -4.31 3.99 -14.33
C ASP A 378 -5.32 3.53 -13.27
N THR A 379 -5.23 2.28 -12.83
CA THR A 379 -6.20 1.69 -11.89
C THR A 379 -5.79 1.81 -10.43
N GLY A 380 -4.50 2.02 -10.13
CA GLY A 380 -3.96 1.93 -8.76
C GLY A 380 -3.88 0.49 -8.22
N ALA A 381 -4.18 -0.53 -9.04
CA ALA A 381 -4.09 -1.91 -8.61
C ALA A 381 -2.64 -2.29 -8.27
N VAL A 382 -2.43 -2.84 -7.07
CA VAL A 382 -1.10 -3.25 -6.59
C VAL A 382 -0.99 -4.77 -6.53
N GLN A 383 0.11 -5.30 -7.05
CA GLN A 383 0.44 -6.73 -6.99
C GLN A 383 1.89 -6.95 -6.53
N GLY A 384 2.10 -8.03 -5.80
CA GLY A 384 3.44 -8.47 -5.37
C GLY A 384 4.23 -9.08 -6.52
N THR A 385 5.55 -9.10 -6.39
CA THR A 385 6.45 -9.80 -7.32
C THR A 385 7.17 -10.93 -6.58
N ASN A 386 8.13 -11.60 -7.21
CA ASN A 386 8.96 -12.63 -6.59
C ASN A 386 10.31 -12.09 -6.05
N LEU A 387 10.52 -10.77 -6.08
CA LEU A 387 11.77 -10.13 -5.64
C LEU A 387 11.59 -9.54 -4.24
N SER A 388 12.39 -10.03 -3.29
CA SER A 388 12.36 -9.65 -1.88
C SER A 388 13.76 -9.50 -1.31
N SER A 389 13.87 -8.69 -0.27
CA SER A 389 15.09 -8.48 0.52
C SER A 389 14.76 -8.21 1.99
N ALA A 390 15.72 -8.46 2.87
CA ALA A 390 15.62 -8.11 4.29
C ALA A 390 15.77 -6.59 4.52
N ASN A 391 16.42 -5.86 3.60
CA ASN A 391 16.67 -4.43 3.75
C ASN A 391 15.94 -3.58 2.68
N PRO A 392 15.83 -2.26 2.89
CA PRO A 392 15.30 -1.32 1.91
C PRO A 392 15.97 -1.47 0.53
N MET A 393 15.15 -1.67 -0.51
CA MET A 393 15.62 -1.82 -1.89
C MET A 393 15.47 -0.51 -2.67
N GLN A 394 16.59 0.05 -3.17
CA GLN A 394 16.56 1.15 -4.13
C GLN A 394 16.79 0.57 -5.53
N LEU A 395 15.86 0.80 -6.45
CA LEU A 395 15.84 0.14 -7.76
C LEU A 395 15.85 1.14 -8.92
N SER A 396 16.45 0.73 -10.03
CA SER A 396 16.38 1.41 -11.33
C SER A 396 16.06 0.40 -12.43
N VAL A 397 15.20 0.80 -13.37
CA VAL A 397 14.72 -0.05 -14.45
C VAL A 397 15.16 0.54 -15.79
N GLY A 398 15.85 -0.26 -16.61
CA GLY A 398 16.21 0.12 -17.97
C GLY A 398 14.98 0.17 -18.88
N ARG A 399 14.94 1.10 -19.84
CA ARG A 399 13.76 1.29 -20.71
C ARG A 399 13.65 0.28 -21.86
N SER A 400 14.62 -0.63 -22.01
CA SER A 400 14.44 -1.84 -22.81
C SER A 400 13.52 -2.85 -22.13
N GLY A 401 13.35 -2.77 -20.80
CA GLY A 401 12.57 -3.72 -20.01
C GLY A 401 13.27 -5.02 -19.67
N GLU A 402 14.49 -5.18 -20.13
CA GLU A 402 15.26 -6.43 -19.98
C GLU A 402 16.09 -6.47 -18.70
N ARG A 403 16.36 -5.30 -18.08
CA ARG A 403 17.27 -5.16 -16.94
C ARG A 403 16.70 -4.26 -15.85
N MET A 404 16.77 -4.74 -14.61
CA MET A 404 16.64 -3.93 -13.40
C MET A 404 17.93 -4.06 -12.59
N VAL A 405 18.35 -2.97 -11.95
CA VAL A 405 19.42 -2.99 -10.94
C VAL A 405 18.84 -2.47 -9.64
N TYR A 406 19.17 -3.13 -8.53
CA TYR A 406 18.83 -2.63 -7.21
C TYR A 406 20.03 -2.74 -6.26
N SER A 407 20.04 -1.87 -5.25
CA SER A 407 20.90 -1.98 -4.09
C SER A 407 20.07 -2.43 -2.89
N ASP A 408 20.64 -3.31 -2.07
CA ASP A 408 20.06 -3.70 -0.78
C ASP A 408 20.70 -2.87 0.34
N LEU A 409 20.01 -1.82 0.80
CA LEU A 409 20.60 -0.84 1.71
C LEU A 409 20.48 -1.31 3.17
N GLN A 410 21.46 -2.08 3.63
CA GLN A 410 21.58 -2.39 5.05
C GLN A 410 21.87 -1.09 5.82
N GLN A 411 21.08 -0.79 6.86
CA GLN A 411 21.36 0.31 7.78
C GLN A 411 21.56 -0.27 9.18
N ASP A 412 22.81 -0.36 9.63
CA ASP A 412 23.14 -0.84 10.97
C ASP A 412 22.93 0.29 12.00
N LEU A 413 21.68 0.46 12.46
CA LEU A 413 21.30 1.48 13.43
C LEU A 413 21.51 0.98 14.84
N ASN A 414 22.50 1.54 15.53
CA ASN A 414 22.88 1.14 16.89
C ASN A 414 22.77 2.30 17.87
N ILE A 415 22.61 1.97 19.16
CA ILE A 415 22.63 2.97 20.23
C ILE A 415 24.05 3.10 20.75
N TRP A 416 24.54 4.32 20.73
CA TRP A 416 25.86 4.72 21.20
C TRP A 416 25.75 5.67 22.38
N LYS A 417 26.82 5.74 23.17
CA LYS A 417 27.04 6.77 24.18
C LYS A 417 28.29 7.57 23.88
N LEU A 418 28.23 8.87 24.18
CA LEU A 418 29.36 9.80 24.18
C LEU A 418 29.68 10.16 25.64
N ASP A 419 30.89 9.85 26.10
CA ASP A 419 31.45 10.43 27.33
C ASP A 419 31.81 11.90 27.06
N LEU A 420 31.02 12.80 27.65
CA LEU A 420 31.14 14.24 27.44
C LEU A 420 32.40 14.82 28.08
N GLU A 421 32.94 14.21 29.12
CA GLU A 421 34.21 14.66 29.71
C GLU A 421 35.40 14.28 28.83
N ALA A 422 35.42 13.03 28.34
CA ALA A 422 36.43 12.57 27.41
C ALA A 422 36.45 13.44 26.14
N ALA A 423 35.26 13.67 25.55
CA ALA A 423 35.10 14.51 24.38
C ALA A 423 35.61 15.95 24.58
N ARG A 424 35.29 16.57 25.72
CA ARG A 424 35.80 17.92 26.07
C ARG A 424 37.32 17.98 26.23
N ARG A 425 37.95 16.86 26.60
CA ARG A 425 39.42 16.72 26.67
C ARG A 425 40.06 16.40 25.32
N GLY A 426 39.27 16.32 24.24
CA GLY A 426 39.74 16.02 22.90
C GLY A 426 40.04 14.54 22.66
N THR A 427 39.59 13.65 23.54
CA THR A 427 39.75 12.19 23.34
C THR A 427 38.47 11.57 22.75
N ASN A 428 38.59 10.37 22.17
CA ASN A 428 37.43 9.67 21.65
C ASN A 428 36.52 9.20 22.80
N GLY A 429 35.39 9.87 22.99
CA GLY A 429 34.39 9.52 24.00
C GLY A 429 33.29 8.56 23.49
N TRP A 430 33.33 8.13 22.24
CA TRP A 430 32.26 7.32 21.63
C TRP A 430 32.42 5.83 21.94
N SER A 431 31.35 5.20 22.42
CA SER A 431 31.28 3.73 22.57
C SER A 431 29.88 3.19 22.25
N ARG A 432 29.83 2.03 21.59
CA ARG A 432 28.56 1.35 21.26
C ARG A 432 28.01 0.66 22.50
N VAL A 433 26.69 0.74 22.69
CA VAL A 433 26.01 0.23 23.89
C VAL A 433 25.02 -0.87 23.54
N ILE A 434 24.07 -0.59 22.66
CA ILE A 434 23.08 -1.57 22.19
C ILE A 434 23.28 -1.79 20.71
N SER A 435 23.38 -3.06 20.33
CA SER A 435 23.42 -3.48 18.94
C SER A 435 22.72 -4.82 18.74
N SER A 436 22.05 -4.98 17.61
CA SER A 436 21.52 -6.25 17.16
C SER A 436 21.45 -6.28 15.64
N THR A 437 20.88 -7.32 15.04
CA THR A 437 20.60 -7.36 13.60
C THR A 437 19.35 -6.57 13.20
N GLY A 438 18.63 -5.99 14.17
CA GLY A 438 17.52 -5.06 13.94
C GLY A 438 17.92 -3.60 14.18
N GLU A 439 17.04 -2.67 13.86
CA GLU A 439 17.22 -1.24 14.14
C GLU A 439 17.13 -0.97 15.65
N GLU A 440 18.10 -0.27 16.23
CA GLU A 440 18.10 0.17 17.64
C GLU A 440 17.95 1.69 17.71
N ILE A 441 16.74 2.17 18.02
CA ILE A 441 16.40 3.59 17.89
C ILE A 441 15.68 4.19 19.10
N LEU A 442 15.61 5.52 19.13
CA LEU A 442 14.88 6.32 20.12
C LEU A 442 15.23 6.01 21.60
N PRO A 443 16.52 6.06 22.01
CA PRO A 443 16.95 5.70 23.36
C PRO A 443 16.59 6.75 24.41
N PHE A 444 16.14 6.30 25.58
CA PHE A 444 15.92 7.12 26.78
C PHE A 444 16.43 6.42 28.04
N VAL A 445 17.30 7.11 28.79
CA VAL A 445 17.85 6.66 30.06
C VAL A 445 16.80 6.82 31.17
N SER A 446 16.74 5.88 32.10
CA SER A 446 15.87 5.97 33.27
C SER A 446 16.33 7.08 34.23
N PRO A 447 15.41 7.74 34.97
CA PRO A 447 15.77 8.78 35.94
C PRO A 447 16.79 8.35 37.01
N ASP A 448 16.81 7.06 37.38
CA ASP A 448 17.82 6.49 38.29
C ASP A 448 19.17 6.20 37.63
N GLY A 449 19.29 6.38 36.32
CA GLY A 449 20.52 6.20 35.53
C GLY A 449 20.90 4.74 35.27
N LYS A 450 20.07 3.76 35.65
CA LYS A 450 20.46 2.33 35.61
C LYS A 450 20.01 1.59 34.37
N ARG A 451 19.00 2.09 33.66
CA ARG A 451 18.35 1.38 32.54
C ARG A 451 18.22 2.27 31.32
N LEU A 452 18.08 1.60 30.19
CA LEU A 452 17.79 2.22 28.90
C LEU A 452 16.49 1.63 28.35
N CYS A 453 15.56 2.48 27.94
CA CYS A 453 14.43 2.10 27.09
C CYS A 453 14.71 2.53 25.66
N TYR A 454 14.37 1.68 24.70
CA TYR A 454 14.54 1.96 23.28
C TYR A 454 13.54 1.15 22.46
N ARG A 455 13.43 1.49 21.17
CA ARG A 455 12.63 0.74 20.20
C ARG A 455 13.56 -0.14 19.36
N SER A 456 13.19 -1.41 19.20
CA SER A 456 13.88 -2.37 18.36
C SER A 456 12.92 -3.25 17.58
N ASP A 457 13.24 -3.51 16.32
CA ASP A 457 12.49 -4.41 15.45
C ASP A 457 13.07 -5.83 15.40
N ARG A 458 14.06 -6.15 16.25
CA ARG A 458 14.71 -7.48 16.32
C ARG A 458 13.76 -8.67 16.54
N SER A 459 12.50 -8.42 16.89
CA SER A 459 11.43 -9.43 16.98
C SER A 459 10.54 -9.52 15.73
N GLY A 460 10.96 -8.94 14.60
CA GLY A 460 10.23 -8.86 13.33
C GLY A 460 9.26 -7.68 13.20
N GLU A 461 9.04 -6.93 14.28
CA GLU A 461 8.25 -5.69 14.30
C GLU A 461 8.86 -4.76 15.35
N GLY A 462 8.79 -3.46 15.11
CA GLY A 462 9.31 -2.46 16.04
C GLY A 462 8.54 -2.44 17.36
N GLN A 463 9.19 -2.89 18.43
CA GLN A 463 8.67 -3.00 19.79
C GLN A 463 9.59 -2.28 20.78
N LEU A 464 9.10 -2.02 21.99
CA LEU A 464 9.91 -1.42 23.06
C LEU A 464 10.66 -2.49 23.85
N TRP A 465 11.89 -2.15 24.17
CA TRP A 465 12.81 -2.98 24.93
C TRP A 465 13.44 -2.17 26.06
N VAL A 466 13.77 -2.86 27.15
CA VAL A 466 14.49 -2.32 28.29
C VAL A 466 15.74 -3.15 28.54
N SER A 467 16.87 -2.51 28.79
CA SER A 467 18.11 -3.15 29.22
C SER A 467 18.80 -2.35 30.33
N GLY A 468 19.93 -2.85 30.82
CA GLY A 468 20.86 -2.03 31.60
C GLY A 468 21.37 -0.84 30.76
N VAL A 469 21.79 0.23 31.44
CA VAL A 469 22.26 1.47 30.80
C VAL A 469 23.53 1.26 29.97
N ASP A 470 24.38 0.31 30.38
CA ASP A 470 25.58 -0.12 29.65
C ASP A 470 25.33 -1.35 28.76
N GLY A 471 24.06 -1.65 28.47
CA GLY A 471 23.63 -2.81 27.70
C GLY A 471 23.39 -4.06 28.56
N GLY A 472 23.73 -5.22 28.01
CA GLY A 472 23.48 -6.52 28.64
C GLY A 472 22.10 -7.09 28.30
N ARG A 473 21.53 -7.88 29.22
CA ARG A 473 20.25 -8.59 28.98
C ARG A 473 19.14 -7.59 28.68
N ALA A 474 18.56 -7.71 27.49
CA ALA A 474 17.42 -6.92 27.05
C ALA A 474 16.11 -7.69 27.28
N MET A 475 15.05 -6.95 27.57
CA MET A 475 13.70 -7.46 27.77
C MET A 475 12.72 -6.68 26.92
N GLN A 476 11.92 -7.41 26.14
CA GLN A 476 10.83 -6.86 25.36
C GLN A 476 9.62 -6.57 26.26
N ILE A 477 9.22 -5.31 26.36
CA ILE A 477 8.13 -4.85 27.22
C ILE A 477 6.82 -4.59 26.46
N THR A 478 6.84 -4.61 25.12
CA THR A 478 5.63 -4.56 24.28
C THR A 478 5.64 -5.65 23.22
N ARG A 479 4.46 -6.16 22.86
CA ARG A 479 4.27 -7.27 21.89
C ARG A 479 2.98 -7.08 21.09
N GLY A 480 2.88 -7.78 19.96
CA GLY A 480 1.63 -7.89 19.20
C GLY A 480 1.37 -6.72 18.27
N ALA A 481 0.10 -6.34 18.12
CA ALA A 481 -0.37 -5.37 17.12
C ALA A 481 -0.17 -3.90 17.51
N ILE A 482 0.46 -3.62 18.65
CA ILE A 482 0.78 -2.25 19.07
C ILE A 482 2.04 -1.80 18.33
N HIS A 483 2.03 -0.58 17.78
CA HIS A 483 3.19 0.01 17.09
C HIS A 483 3.78 1.13 17.96
N PRO A 484 4.48 0.79 19.06
CA PRO A 484 4.91 1.77 20.05
C PRO A 484 5.97 2.72 19.51
N VAL A 485 5.86 3.99 19.87
CA VAL A 485 6.86 5.04 19.59
C VAL A 485 7.09 5.92 20.83
N ALA A 486 8.26 6.57 20.87
CA ALA A 486 8.64 7.58 21.86
C ALA A 486 8.54 7.15 23.33
N CYS A 487 9.33 6.14 23.74
CA CYS A 487 9.27 5.69 25.12
C CYS A 487 9.83 6.72 26.12
N ARG A 488 9.13 6.88 27.25
CA ARG A 488 9.48 7.81 28.33
C ARG A 488 9.27 7.13 29.68
N TRP A 489 10.22 7.31 30.59
CA TRP A 489 10.17 6.74 31.92
C TRP A 489 9.23 7.52 32.85
N SER A 490 8.61 6.83 33.81
CA SER A 490 8.06 7.46 35.01
C SER A 490 9.18 7.99 35.91
N PRO A 491 8.93 9.02 36.74
CA PRO A 491 9.97 9.63 37.59
C PRO A 491 10.62 8.65 38.58
N ASP A 492 9.87 7.64 39.03
CA ASP A 492 10.33 6.57 39.92
C ASP A 492 11.06 5.43 39.17
N SER A 493 11.26 5.57 37.86
CA SER A 493 11.88 4.58 36.97
C SER A 493 11.15 3.23 36.89
N SER A 494 9.91 3.09 37.38
CA SER A 494 9.20 1.80 37.43
C SER A 494 8.38 1.47 36.17
N LYS A 495 7.95 2.49 35.42
CA LYS A 495 7.05 2.35 34.27
C LYS A 495 7.58 3.09 33.05
N VAL A 496 7.09 2.69 31.89
CA VAL A 496 7.33 3.32 30.61
C VAL A 496 6.00 3.73 29.98
N VAL A 497 5.89 5.00 29.60
CA VAL A 497 4.78 5.54 28.82
C VAL A 497 5.18 5.70 27.36
N PHE A 498 4.24 5.42 26.45
CA PHE A 498 4.44 5.50 25.01
C PHE A 498 3.09 5.71 24.29
N ASN A 499 3.12 6.01 23.00
CA ASN A 499 1.91 6.02 22.17
C ASN A 499 1.99 4.98 21.05
N ASP A 500 0.85 4.52 20.58
CA ASP A 500 0.74 3.74 19.35
C ASP A 500 0.77 4.67 18.14
N ALA A 501 1.65 4.41 17.18
CA ALA A 501 1.83 5.24 15.99
C ALA A 501 0.58 5.29 15.11
N LEU A 502 -0.21 4.19 15.06
CA LEU A 502 -1.39 4.11 14.21
C LEU A 502 -2.62 4.73 14.86
N THR A 503 -2.91 4.37 16.11
CA THR A 503 -4.13 4.81 16.80
C THR A 503 -3.96 6.10 17.60
N GLN A 504 -2.72 6.56 17.81
CA GLN A 504 -2.37 7.68 18.70
C GLN A 504 -2.83 7.48 20.15
N ARG A 505 -3.24 6.26 20.55
CA ARG A 505 -3.58 5.96 21.94
C ARG A 505 -2.34 5.94 22.81
N LEU A 506 -2.48 6.45 24.03
CA LEU A 506 -1.42 6.51 25.02
C LEU A 506 -1.47 5.26 25.90
N TYR A 507 -0.32 4.66 26.17
CA TYR A 507 -0.19 3.44 26.95
C TYR A 507 0.90 3.57 28.00
N VAL A 508 0.73 2.86 29.11
CA VAL A 508 1.75 2.63 30.12
C VAL A 508 2.01 1.14 30.27
N VAL A 509 3.27 0.76 30.48
CA VAL A 509 3.65 -0.61 30.80
C VAL A 509 4.69 -0.60 31.92
N ASP A 510 4.73 -1.67 32.70
CA ASP A 510 5.77 -1.86 33.70
C ASP A 510 7.13 -2.07 33.01
N ALA A 511 8.19 -1.48 33.55
CA ALA A 511 9.53 -1.61 32.99
C ALA A 511 10.10 -3.03 33.15
N GLU A 512 9.54 -3.82 34.08
CA GLU A 512 9.80 -5.25 34.23
C GLU A 512 8.96 -6.13 33.26
N GLY A 513 8.17 -5.51 32.39
CA GLY A 513 7.28 -6.17 31.45
C GLY A 513 5.87 -6.42 31.99
N GLY A 514 4.99 -6.91 31.11
CA GLY A 514 3.57 -7.10 31.42
C GLY A 514 2.69 -6.66 30.26
N SER A 515 1.39 -6.55 30.49
CA SER A 515 0.44 -6.06 29.48
C SER A 515 0.35 -4.54 29.51
N PRO A 516 0.57 -3.85 28.36
CA PRO A 516 0.34 -2.42 28.28
C PRO A 516 -1.10 -2.03 28.62
N GLN A 517 -1.26 -0.97 29.40
CA GLN A 517 -2.54 -0.42 29.82
C GLN A 517 -2.78 0.93 29.15
N ILE A 518 -4.02 1.20 28.71
CA ILE A 518 -4.38 2.50 28.13
C ILE A 518 -4.36 3.57 29.23
N LEU A 519 -3.74 4.71 28.94
CA LEU A 519 -3.78 5.90 29.79
C LEU A 519 -4.83 6.89 29.27
N GLY A 520 -5.84 7.17 30.10
CA GLY A 520 -6.90 8.13 29.80
C GLY A 520 -8.11 7.52 29.08
N GLY A 521 -9.07 8.37 28.71
CA GLY A 521 -10.27 7.99 27.97
C GLY A 521 -10.04 7.91 26.45
N PRO A 522 -11.05 7.49 25.67
CA PRO A 522 -10.96 7.37 24.20
C PRO A 522 -10.55 8.67 23.47
N GLU A 523 -10.83 9.82 24.07
CA GLU A 523 -10.51 11.15 23.55
C GLU A 523 -9.06 11.60 23.85
N VAL A 524 -8.36 10.90 24.75
CA VAL A 524 -6.97 11.21 25.12
C VAL A 524 -6.04 10.50 24.14
N VAL A 525 -5.93 11.08 22.95
CA VAL A 525 -5.07 10.61 21.87
C VAL A 525 -4.02 11.66 21.49
N GLY A 526 -2.82 11.20 21.19
CA GLY A 526 -1.70 12.05 20.76
C GLY A 526 -0.37 11.32 20.73
N GLY A 527 0.71 12.09 20.65
CA GLY A 527 2.06 11.58 20.49
C GLY A 527 3.05 12.02 21.57
N HIS A 528 4.16 11.28 21.65
CA HIS A 528 5.31 11.54 22.53
C HIS A 528 4.93 11.79 24.00
N PRO A 529 4.12 10.95 24.64
CA PRO A 529 3.65 11.17 26.00
C PRO A 529 4.82 11.13 27.01
N MET A 530 4.73 11.90 28.09
CA MET A 530 5.67 11.84 29.21
C MET A 530 5.00 12.24 30.52
N PHE A 531 5.53 11.79 31.65
CA PHE A 531 5.11 12.27 32.96
C PHE A 531 5.67 13.66 33.26
N ASP A 532 4.97 14.42 34.11
CA ASP A 532 5.57 15.56 34.81
C ASP A 532 6.53 15.10 35.92
N ALA A 533 7.25 16.04 36.53
CA ALA A 533 8.27 15.75 37.55
C ALA A 533 7.72 14.93 38.73
N GLU A 534 6.47 15.15 39.12
CA GLU A 534 5.84 14.43 40.24
C GLU A 534 5.09 13.16 39.81
N GLY A 535 5.02 12.83 38.52
CA GLY A 535 4.31 11.65 38.02
C GLY A 535 2.78 11.73 38.14
N ARG A 536 2.23 12.91 38.44
CA ARG A 536 0.80 13.13 38.65
C ARG A 536 0.04 13.45 37.38
N ASN A 537 0.74 13.95 36.37
CA ASN A 537 0.15 14.33 35.10
C ASN A 537 0.91 13.73 33.93
N LEU A 538 0.18 13.51 32.85
CA LEU A 538 0.71 13.15 31.56
C LEU A 538 0.70 14.38 30.64
N LEU A 539 1.84 14.63 30.01
CA LEU A 539 2.04 15.63 28.98
C LEU A 539 2.12 14.95 27.62
N TYR A 540 1.30 15.34 26.66
CA TYR A 540 1.25 14.73 25.33
C TYR A 540 1.04 15.77 24.22
N ASN A 541 1.47 15.44 23.01
CA ASN A 541 1.31 16.30 21.85
C ASN A 541 0.00 15.95 21.15
N ALA A 542 -0.88 16.92 20.96
CA ALA A 542 -2.11 16.73 20.20
C ALA A 542 -2.50 18.04 19.50
N GLN A 543 -2.93 17.93 18.24
CA GLN A 543 -3.35 19.08 17.43
C GLN A 543 -2.27 20.19 17.37
N GLY A 544 -1.01 19.78 17.18
CA GLY A 544 0.13 20.70 17.14
C GLY A 544 0.51 21.35 18.47
N SER A 545 -0.23 21.09 19.56
CA SER A 545 -0.11 21.72 20.86
C SER A 545 0.34 20.74 21.95
N ILE A 546 0.70 21.26 23.14
CA ILE A 546 1.01 20.43 24.32
C ILE A 546 -0.19 20.44 25.27
N TRP A 547 -0.65 19.24 25.60
CA TRP A 547 -1.76 18.99 26.50
C TRP A 547 -1.27 18.33 27.78
N ARG A 548 -1.98 18.63 28.88
CA ARG A 548 -1.77 18.05 30.21
C ARG A 548 -3.04 17.38 30.68
N VAL A 549 -2.95 16.12 31.09
CA VAL A 549 -4.07 15.37 31.69
C VAL A 549 -3.60 14.73 33.01
N PRO A 550 -4.35 14.87 34.12
CA PRO A 550 -4.05 14.11 35.33
C PRO A 550 -4.08 12.61 35.06
N VAL A 551 -3.17 11.84 35.65
CA VAL A 551 -3.15 10.39 35.48
C VAL A 551 -4.48 9.81 35.98
N GLY A 552 -5.16 9.02 35.14
CA GLY A 552 -6.49 8.45 35.43
C GLY A 552 -7.68 9.35 35.04
N SER A 553 -7.45 10.59 34.61
CA SER A 553 -8.51 11.48 34.10
C SER A 553 -8.81 11.22 32.61
N MET A 554 -10.04 11.55 32.19
CA MET A 554 -10.45 11.57 30.78
C MET A 554 -10.39 12.97 30.15
N THR A 555 -10.08 14.01 30.95
CA THR A 555 -10.13 15.41 30.51
C THR A 555 -8.76 16.07 30.69
N GLY A 556 -8.18 16.49 29.58
CA GLY A 556 -6.94 17.26 29.53
C GLY A 556 -7.16 18.75 29.31
N THR A 557 -6.15 19.55 29.62
CA THR A 557 -6.10 20.99 29.33
C THR A 557 -4.92 21.29 28.42
N ARG A 558 -5.12 22.20 27.47
CA ARG A 558 -4.04 22.68 26.61
C ARG A 558 -3.18 23.68 27.39
N ILE A 559 -1.89 23.38 27.54
CA ILE A 559 -0.95 24.22 28.29
C ILE A 559 -0.02 25.05 27.39
N VAL A 560 0.25 24.57 26.18
CA VAL A 560 0.98 25.32 25.14
C VAL A 560 0.16 25.29 23.86
N ALA A 561 -0.24 26.47 23.38
CA ALA A 561 -0.75 26.64 22.03
C ALA A 561 0.43 26.85 21.08
N ALA A 562 0.59 25.96 20.10
CA ALA A 562 1.65 26.02 19.11
C ALA A 562 1.20 25.38 17.80
N ASP A 563 1.91 25.73 16.72
CA ASP A 563 1.69 25.18 15.39
C ASP A 563 2.73 24.08 15.13
N GLY A 564 2.45 22.88 15.66
CA GLY A 564 3.20 21.66 15.36
C GLY A 564 4.32 21.33 16.35
N VAL A 565 3.99 20.75 17.50
CA VAL A 565 4.99 20.19 18.44
C VAL A 565 5.35 18.74 18.09
N HIS A 566 6.66 18.48 17.95
CA HIS A 566 7.17 17.15 17.61
C HIS A 566 7.89 16.46 18.76
N GLN A 567 8.88 17.11 19.38
CA GLN A 567 9.54 16.59 20.58
C GLN A 567 9.38 17.55 21.75
N LYS A 568 9.28 16.98 22.95
CA LYS A 568 9.37 17.70 24.22
C LYS A 568 10.20 16.91 25.22
N VAL A 569 10.92 17.65 26.07
CA VAL A 569 11.76 17.11 27.14
C VAL A 569 11.64 18.05 28.35
N LEU A 570 11.42 17.47 29.53
CA LEU A 570 11.43 18.21 30.79
C LEU A 570 12.88 18.44 31.19
N ALA A 571 13.22 19.66 31.59
CA ALA A 571 14.55 19.95 32.10
C ALA A 571 14.77 19.29 33.47
N PRO A 572 16.04 19.10 33.88
CA PRO A 572 16.37 18.54 35.19
C PRO A 572 15.78 19.31 36.38
N ASP A 573 15.40 20.59 36.18
CA ASP A 573 14.75 21.43 37.20
C ASP A 573 13.29 21.02 37.49
N GLY A 574 12.68 20.17 36.67
CA GLY A 574 11.27 19.78 36.75
C GLY A 574 10.26 20.91 36.47
N ARG A 575 10.73 22.11 36.16
CA ARG A 575 9.92 23.33 35.98
C ARG A 575 9.86 23.79 34.53
N SER A 576 10.89 23.53 33.76
CA SER A 576 11.02 24.00 32.39
C SER A 576 10.76 22.87 31.40
N LEU A 577 9.80 23.06 30.49
CA LEU A 577 9.53 22.15 29.39
C LEU A 577 10.14 22.72 28.11
N TYR A 578 11.11 22.01 27.54
CA TYR A 578 11.69 22.36 26.25
C TYR A 578 10.98 21.60 25.14
N PHE A 579 10.81 22.22 23.96
CA PHE A 579 10.13 21.60 22.83
C PHE A 579 10.53 22.20 21.48
N THR A 580 10.35 21.41 20.43
CA THR A 580 10.55 21.83 19.03
C THR A 580 9.21 22.12 18.35
N ARG A 581 9.23 23.07 17.41
CA ARG A 581 8.10 23.42 16.53
C ARG A 581 8.44 23.06 15.09
N ALA A 582 7.47 22.52 14.35
CA ALA A 582 7.57 21.99 12.99
C ALA A 582 8.57 20.82 12.81
N ARG A 583 8.28 19.86 11.92
CA ARG A 583 9.15 18.68 11.72
C ARG A 583 10.52 19.10 11.20
N THR A 584 10.56 20.08 10.34
CA THR A 584 11.79 20.54 9.69
C THR A 584 12.34 21.83 10.30
N GLY A 585 11.72 22.30 11.40
CA GLY A 585 12.16 23.48 12.14
C GLY A 585 13.50 23.28 12.85
N THR A 586 14.19 24.39 13.08
CA THR A 586 15.55 24.45 13.64
C THR A 586 15.58 25.09 15.03
N THR A 587 14.40 25.44 15.57
CA THR A 587 14.24 26.19 16.82
C THR A 587 13.86 25.32 18.00
N ILE A 588 14.37 25.67 19.19
CA ILE A 588 13.97 25.08 20.46
C ILE A 588 13.34 26.17 21.34
N TRP A 589 12.18 25.85 21.89
CA TRP A 589 11.37 26.72 22.74
C TRP A 589 11.34 26.19 24.16
N ARG A 590 11.20 27.08 25.13
CA ARG A 590 10.99 26.77 26.54
C ARG A 590 9.62 27.26 26.98
N TYR A 591 8.91 26.43 27.73
CA TYR A 591 7.71 26.74 28.47
C TYR A 591 7.97 26.58 29.97
N ASP A 592 7.76 27.63 30.76
CA ASP A 592 7.83 27.55 32.23
C ASP A 592 6.48 27.07 32.77
N LEU A 593 6.46 25.92 33.46
CA LEU A 593 5.24 25.29 33.98
C LEU A 593 4.56 26.11 35.08
N VAL A 594 5.27 27.05 35.72
CA VAL A 594 4.76 27.91 36.79
C VAL A 594 4.27 29.24 36.22
N THR A 595 5.14 29.96 35.52
CA THR A 595 4.82 31.31 34.99
C THR A 595 4.00 31.25 33.70
N ARG A 596 3.95 30.09 33.04
CA ARG A 596 3.32 29.87 31.73
C ARG A 596 3.94 30.68 30.59
N ALA A 597 5.12 31.25 30.82
CA ALA A 597 5.86 32.00 29.80
C ALA A 597 6.42 31.04 28.74
N THR A 598 6.33 31.45 27.47
CA THR A 598 6.89 30.72 26.33
C THR A 598 7.96 31.58 25.66
N THR A 599 9.19 31.08 25.56
CA THR A 599 10.33 31.80 24.99
C THR A 599 11.10 30.92 24.01
N GLN A 600 11.45 31.45 22.83
CA GLN A 600 12.43 30.79 21.96
C GLN A 600 13.80 30.90 22.61
N ILE A 601 14.51 29.78 22.72
CA ILE A 601 15.83 29.71 23.38
C ILE A 601 16.95 29.72 22.36
N LEU A 602 16.79 28.97 21.27
CA LEU A 602 17.79 28.95 20.21
C LEU A 602 17.17 28.64 18.85
N ASP A 603 17.93 28.99 17.81
CA ASP A 603 17.78 28.56 16.43
C ASP A 603 19.15 28.01 15.98
N GLY A 604 19.20 26.75 15.55
CA GLY A 604 20.48 26.09 15.22
C GLY A 604 20.47 24.56 15.30
N LEU A 605 19.31 23.95 15.56
CA LEU A 605 19.15 22.50 15.40
C LEU A 605 19.24 22.12 13.91
N LEU A 606 19.83 20.97 13.61
CA LEU A 606 19.86 20.46 12.25
C LEU A 606 18.42 20.19 11.74
N ALA A 607 18.05 20.79 10.61
CA ALA A 607 16.70 20.66 10.05
C ALA A 607 16.32 19.20 9.80
N GLY A 608 15.15 18.78 10.30
CA GLY A 608 14.69 17.39 10.22
C GLY A 608 15.12 16.50 11.39
N TYR A 609 15.98 16.98 12.29
CA TYR A 609 16.43 16.26 13.49
C TYR A 609 15.77 16.82 14.75
N TRP A 610 14.44 17.00 14.69
CA TRP A 610 13.61 17.61 15.75
C TRP A 610 13.74 16.96 17.13
N GLY A 611 14.34 15.77 17.21
CA GLY A 611 14.58 15.03 18.44
C GLY A 611 16.03 14.83 18.87
N ALA A 612 17.00 15.28 18.07
CA ALA A 612 18.43 15.13 18.33
C ALA A 612 18.97 16.22 19.28
N TRP A 613 18.35 16.36 20.44
CA TRP A 613 18.76 17.32 21.47
C TRP A 613 18.23 16.91 22.85
N THR A 614 18.87 17.39 23.91
CA THR A 614 18.46 17.19 25.30
C THR A 614 18.94 18.34 26.20
N PRO A 615 18.10 18.85 27.12
CA PRO A 615 18.53 19.85 28.11
C PRO A 615 19.35 19.19 29.23
N GLY A 616 20.38 19.88 29.70
CA GLY A 616 21.05 19.67 30.98
C GLY A 616 20.80 20.84 31.93
N ARG A 617 21.53 20.90 33.04
CA ARG A 617 21.41 21.95 34.07
C ARG A 617 21.81 23.33 33.55
N ASP A 618 22.92 23.40 32.81
CA ASP A 618 23.53 24.67 32.41
C ASP A 618 23.35 25.02 30.92
N GLY A 619 22.76 24.11 30.14
CA GLY A 619 22.74 24.22 28.68
C GLY A 619 21.94 23.14 27.99
N ILE A 620 21.91 23.19 26.66
CA ILE A 620 21.27 22.20 25.80
C ILE A 620 22.34 21.54 24.93
N TYR A 621 22.36 20.21 24.90
CA TYR A 621 23.13 19.46 23.90
C TYR A 621 22.26 19.24 22.68
N LEU A 622 22.77 19.52 21.48
CA LEU A 622 22.04 19.38 20.24
C LEU A 622 22.94 18.88 19.10
N LEU A 623 22.33 18.20 18.14
CA LEU A 623 22.93 17.95 16.84
C LEU A 623 22.82 19.22 15.99
N ALA A 624 23.97 19.78 15.65
CA ALA A 624 24.06 20.96 14.83
C ALA A 624 25.12 20.77 13.75
N GLU A 625 25.24 21.74 12.86
CA GLU A 625 26.32 21.78 11.89
C GLU A 625 27.65 22.00 12.59
N SER A 626 28.69 21.31 12.12
CA SER A 626 30.04 21.54 12.60
C SER A 626 30.55 22.90 12.13
N SER A 627 31.31 23.57 12.99
CA SER A 627 31.97 24.84 12.63
C SER A 627 33.26 24.63 11.81
N GLN A 628 33.67 23.39 11.56
CA GLN A 628 34.90 23.07 10.85
C GLN A 628 34.77 23.24 9.32
N PRO A 629 35.87 23.56 8.60
CA PRO A 629 35.83 23.82 7.15
C PRO A 629 35.35 22.63 6.30
N THR A 630 35.58 21.41 6.77
CA THR A 630 35.12 20.18 6.11
C THR A 630 33.61 19.98 6.22
N GLY A 631 32.91 20.80 7.01
CA GLY A 631 31.49 20.65 7.29
C GLY A 631 31.15 19.35 8.02
N GLY A 632 29.88 18.96 7.89
CA GLY A 632 29.28 17.80 8.56
C GLY A 632 28.50 18.21 9.81
N ALA A 633 28.16 17.21 10.63
CA ALA A 633 27.41 17.41 11.87
C ALA A 633 28.29 17.24 13.11
N ALA A 634 27.88 17.88 14.20
CA ALA A 634 28.57 17.82 15.47
C ALA A 634 27.59 17.82 16.66
N VAL A 635 28.07 17.28 17.77
CA VAL A 635 27.47 17.47 19.09
C VAL A 635 27.87 18.85 19.60
N VAL A 636 26.89 19.74 19.73
CA VAL A 636 27.10 21.12 20.18
C VAL A 636 26.42 21.32 21.53
N PHE A 637 27.08 22.06 22.42
CA PHE A 637 26.51 22.55 23.68
C PHE A 637 26.16 24.02 23.56
N HIS A 638 24.89 24.36 23.81
CA HIS A 638 24.36 25.72 23.87
C HIS A 638 24.16 26.14 25.34
N PRO A 639 24.98 27.06 25.88
CA PRO A 639 24.84 27.53 27.25
C PRO A 639 23.57 28.37 27.48
N LEU A 640 22.82 28.12 28.57
CA LEU A 640 21.62 28.90 28.90
C LEU A 640 21.93 30.30 29.46
N ASN A 641 23.19 30.58 29.81
CA ASN A 641 23.65 31.88 30.29
C ASN A 641 23.92 32.89 29.15
N GLY A 642 23.62 32.54 27.89
CA GLY A 642 23.83 33.39 26.72
C GLY A 642 25.25 33.37 26.16
N GLY A 643 26.12 32.48 26.65
CA GLY A 643 27.44 32.26 26.07
C GLY A 643 27.37 31.63 24.66
N PRO A 644 28.49 31.66 23.90
CA PRO A 644 28.54 31.07 22.56
C PRO A 644 28.41 29.55 22.59
N ASN A 645 27.88 28.99 21.49
CA ASN A 645 27.84 27.55 21.26
C ASN A 645 29.25 26.95 21.30
N LYS A 646 29.37 25.76 21.87
CA LYS A 646 30.64 25.00 21.96
C LYS A 646 30.49 23.66 21.26
N GLU A 647 31.31 23.41 20.24
CA GLU A 647 31.42 22.08 19.65
C GLU A 647 32.09 21.14 20.67
N ILE A 648 31.43 20.03 21.00
CA ILE A 648 31.90 19.04 21.99
C ILE A 648 32.61 17.89 21.29
N SER A 649 32.03 17.41 20.19
CA SER A 649 32.59 16.30 19.41
C SER A 649 31.99 16.32 18.00
N ARG A 650 32.77 15.94 16.99
CA ARG A 650 32.24 15.67 15.65
C ARG A 650 31.29 14.48 15.73
N PHE A 651 30.16 14.55 15.03
CA PHE A 651 29.27 13.41 14.93
C PHE A 651 29.88 12.40 13.96
N PRO A 652 30.17 11.15 14.36
CA PRO A 652 30.88 10.21 13.50
C PRO A 652 29.95 9.58 12.47
N GLY A 653 30.45 9.39 11.24
CA GLY A 653 29.77 8.66 10.17
C GLY A 653 28.59 9.42 9.55
N GLN A 654 27.73 8.68 8.85
CA GLN A 654 26.48 9.17 8.28
C GLN A 654 25.48 9.52 9.38
N LEU A 655 24.67 10.56 9.15
CA LEU A 655 23.55 10.87 10.02
C LEU A 655 22.45 9.79 9.95
N PRO A 656 21.87 9.41 11.10
CA PRO A 656 20.80 8.42 11.13
C PRO A 656 19.54 8.96 10.45
N PRO A 657 18.69 8.12 9.86
CA PRO A 657 17.52 8.59 9.13
C PRO A 657 16.59 9.48 9.97
N ILE A 658 15.89 10.41 9.32
CA ILE A 658 14.95 11.32 9.98
C ILE A 658 13.91 10.53 10.80
N GLY A 659 13.64 10.97 12.03
CA GLY A 659 12.66 10.35 12.91
C GLY A 659 13.15 9.14 13.71
N THR A 660 14.41 8.72 13.54
CA THR A 660 15.05 7.69 14.38
C THR A 660 15.81 8.29 15.57
N SER A 661 16.15 9.57 15.47
CA SER A 661 17.05 10.27 16.36
C SER A 661 16.30 10.84 17.57
N SER A 662 16.59 10.29 18.74
CA SER A 662 16.34 10.92 20.03
C SER A 662 17.61 10.90 20.86
N TRP A 663 17.85 11.97 21.60
CA TRP A 663 18.99 12.08 22.49
C TRP A 663 18.54 12.04 23.94
N SER A 664 19.31 11.34 24.76
CA SER A 664 19.06 11.23 26.19
C SER A 664 20.36 11.52 26.94
N LEU A 665 20.28 12.43 27.92
CA LEU A 665 21.39 12.70 28.83
C LEU A 665 21.27 11.77 30.04
N SER A 666 22.40 11.27 30.56
CA SER A 666 22.41 10.59 31.85
C SER A 666 22.09 11.57 32.98
N PRO A 667 21.52 11.12 34.12
CA PRO A 667 21.17 12.02 35.23
C PRO A 667 22.37 12.78 35.85
N ASP A 668 23.57 12.20 35.73
CA ASP A 668 24.84 12.81 36.16
C ASP A 668 25.48 13.73 35.09
N GLU A 669 24.83 13.87 33.93
CA GLU A 669 25.29 14.65 32.77
C GLU A 669 26.67 14.27 32.21
N ARG A 670 27.11 13.04 32.48
CA ARG A 670 28.38 12.51 31.96
C ARG A 670 28.24 11.92 30.57
N TYR A 671 27.14 11.26 30.28
CA TYR A 671 26.94 10.50 29.05
C TYR A 671 25.75 11.00 28.25
N LEU A 672 25.95 11.16 26.95
CA LEU A 672 24.90 11.44 25.98
C LEU A 672 24.64 10.17 25.14
N TYR A 673 23.40 9.68 25.16
CA TYR A 673 22.97 8.52 24.39
C TYR A 673 22.27 8.98 23.11
N CYS A 674 22.63 8.37 21.98
CA CYS A 674 22.03 8.67 20.68
C CYS A 674 22.12 7.47 19.73
N VAL A 675 21.44 7.59 18.59
CA VAL A 675 21.51 6.61 17.50
C VAL A 675 22.63 6.99 16.54
N ARG A 676 23.42 6.01 16.10
CA ARG A 676 24.38 6.16 15.00
C ARG A 676 24.17 5.07 13.96
N VAL A 677 24.52 5.39 12.72
CA VAL A 677 24.66 4.40 11.64
C VAL A 677 26.08 3.85 11.74
N ASP A 678 26.20 2.55 12.01
CA ASP A 678 27.48 1.85 11.90
C ASP A 678 27.76 1.53 10.42
N VAL A 679 29.05 1.41 10.08
CA VAL A 679 29.46 1.08 8.72
C VAL A 679 28.84 -0.27 8.34
N SER A 680 28.10 -0.26 7.24
CA SER A 680 27.46 -1.43 6.66
C SER A 680 27.90 -1.57 5.20
N HIS A 681 27.66 -2.75 4.64
CA HIS A 681 27.99 -3.06 3.26
C HIS A 681 26.72 -3.22 2.45
N SER A 682 26.74 -2.72 1.22
CA SER A 682 25.66 -2.93 0.27
C SER A 682 26.24 -3.12 -1.12
N ASP A 683 25.70 -4.11 -1.83
CA ASP A 683 26.11 -4.47 -3.18
C ASP A 683 25.04 -4.03 -4.19
N LEU A 684 25.45 -3.84 -5.45
CA LEU A 684 24.48 -3.76 -6.56
C LEU A 684 24.19 -5.16 -7.10
N THR A 685 22.90 -5.45 -7.25
CA THR A 685 22.40 -6.67 -7.87
C THR A 685 21.62 -6.33 -9.14
N GLN A 686 21.95 -7.05 -10.21
CA GLN A 686 21.22 -7.03 -11.47
C GLN A 686 20.18 -8.14 -11.51
N VAL A 687 19.07 -7.85 -12.16
CA VAL A 687 17.97 -8.76 -12.45
C VAL A 687 17.68 -8.71 -13.94
N GLU A 688 17.62 -9.87 -14.57
CA GLU A 688 17.29 -10.01 -16.00
C GLU A 688 15.88 -10.56 -16.21
N GLY A 689 15.22 -10.11 -17.28
CA GLY A 689 13.96 -10.66 -17.76
C GLY A 689 12.78 -10.39 -16.83
N VAL A 690 12.12 -9.25 -17.00
CA VAL A 690 10.84 -8.94 -16.37
C VAL A 690 9.72 -9.59 -17.20
N ARG A 691 9.06 -10.63 -16.67
CA ARG A 691 8.02 -11.39 -17.38
C ARG A 691 6.64 -11.25 -16.74
#